data_AF-A0A973QU23-F1
#
_entry.id   AF-A0A973QU23-F1
#
_cell.length_a   1.000
_cell.length_b   1.000
_cell.length_c   1.000
_cell.angle_alpha   90.00
_cell.angle_beta   90.00
_cell.angle_gamma   90.00
#
_symmetry.space_group_name_H-M   'P 1'
#
loop_
_entity.id
_entity.type
_entity.pdbx_description
1 polymer ?
#
loop_
_entity_poly.entity_id
_entity_poly.type
_entity_poly.pdbx_seq_one_letter_code
_entity_poly.pdbx_strand_id
1 'polypeptide(L)'
;KTAPTLKHFLANNNEEHRDTTSSELRPRVLKEYDEQAFKPAIAADAATGVMTSYNLVNGRPNTVDPALDDTVRTWTSKDLLNVTDAAAPGNLVGSQKYYGTQTEADAAALKAGVDSFTADDADSGPTTTAVKSALSMGLLKESDVDKAAGDVLSIRVRLGEFDPGGGKYGSIDASVIDSPAHRALARKAATESAVLLKNDGVLPLRKTGSTAVDGPLADTLYTDWYSGTLPYAVTPKDGIESKLGTSVASTEGVDRIALKDTATGKYVTAGTGEAGAPLKETADSGTGAQFDVFDWGSGIVTLRSAANGRYVGYNWSNFVNDQKQPNGWYVQQQFKLERQDDGTYLLRYAGYETSESWWSNPVYLGPTGTDGTLGLVAKDRAAHYTKDVVRSGVDEAVAAVKGKDQAVVVVGSDPSINGREAHDRTDLALAPTQEALVKAVRAANPHTVVIVENSYPTTLGSLQKEVPALLWTTHAGQETGNALADLLYGDANPSGRLTQTWYRSDSDLPSILDYDIIKSDRTYQYFTGQALYPFGYGLSYTSFRYGGLKRAGDGYQVAVTNTGSRAGAEVVQLYTHQRTSRDKQPLKQLKSFQRVSLKPGETRTVRLKVRPSDLAHWDVTRSKWVVESGTYDVLVGSSSADIRARTSWQVKGETIPPRDLSKTTRAENFDDYSAGISLVDESKASGTAVSAASDGAWLKFADTRPVPGAGEFGARVAGTSSGTVEVRLGSPTGTLVGTAHFAGTSSPYDYTTVTAKLSGATKGRTDVYLVLSKGIRLSTFTLR
;
A
#
# COMPACT_ATOMS: atom_id res chain seq x y z
N LYS A 1 -17.68 21.13 -8.84
CA LYS A 1 -17.34 19.77 -9.34
C LYS A 1 -15.84 19.61 -9.31
N THR A 2 -15.33 18.43 -9.02
CA THR A 2 -13.89 18.13 -9.05
C THR A 2 -13.53 17.34 -10.32
N ALA A 3 -12.24 17.30 -10.66
CA ALA A 3 -11.66 16.44 -11.69
C ALA A 3 -10.81 15.38 -10.99
N PRO A 4 -11.36 14.19 -10.67
CA PRO A 4 -10.61 13.16 -9.96
C PRO A 4 -9.53 12.56 -10.87
N THR A 5 -8.30 12.47 -10.38
CA THR A 5 -7.18 11.82 -11.08
C THR A 5 -6.77 10.58 -10.29
N LEU A 6 -6.73 9.41 -10.93
CA LEU A 6 -6.33 8.16 -10.27
C LEU A 6 -4.81 8.11 -10.13
N LYS A 7 -4.29 7.60 -9.02
CA LYS A 7 -2.85 7.55 -8.76
C LYS A 7 -2.42 6.30 -7.97
N HIS A 8 -1.16 5.87 -8.07
CA HIS A 8 -0.13 6.34 -9.01
C HIS A 8 0.04 5.29 -10.11
N PHE A 9 -0.12 5.69 -11.37
CA PHE A 9 -0.08 4.83 -12.55
C PHE A 9 1.38 4.61 -13.03
N LEU A 10 1.97 3.43 -12.84
CA LEU A 10 1.41 2.28 -12.13
C LEU A 10 2.41 1.54 -11.24
N ALA A 11 1.85 0.66 -10.39
CA ALA A 11 2.59 -0.24 -9.52
C ALA A 11 3.58 0.47 -8.57
N ASN A 12 3.17 1.62 -8.02
CA ASN A 12 3.85 2.28 -6.91
C ASN A 12 3.26 1.80 -5.58
N ASN A 13 3.67 0.61 -5.15
CA ASN A 13 3.17 -0.04 -3.93
C ASN A 13 4.23 -0.13 -2.82
N ASN A 14 5.36 0.57 -2.98
CA ASN A 14 6.44 0.71 -2.00
C ASN A 14 7.03 2.12 -2.09
N GLU A 15 7.65 2.59 -1.02
CA GLU A 15 8.27 3.90 -0.93
C GLU A 15 9.80 3.85 -0.99
N GLU A 16 10.40 2.73 -0.55
CA GLU A 16 11.85 2.51 -0.57
C GLU A 16 12.42 2.72 -1.97
N HIS A 17 13.23 3.78 -2.13
CA HIS A 17 13.85 4.16 -3.41
C HIS A 17 12.84 4.19 -4.57
N ARG A 18 11.61 4.66 -4.31
CA ARG A 18 10.47 4.61 -5.24
C ARG A 18 10.70 5.28 -6.59
N ASP A 19 11.73 6.12 -6.74
CA ASP A 19 12.07 6.76 -8.02
C ASP A 19 13.06 5.95 -8.85
N THR A 20 13.74 4.96 -8.27
CA THR A 20 14.80 4.16 -8.92
C THR A 20 14.55 2.66 -8.87
N THR A 21 13.64 2.19 -8.02
CA THR A 21 13.18 0.79 -8.00
C THR A 21 12.28 0.47 -9.19
N SER A 22 12.34 -0.78 -9.62
CA SER A 22 11.55 -1.27 -10.76
C SER A 22 10.58 -2.35 -10.30
N SER A 23 9.28 -2.07 -10.47
CA SER A 23 8.20 -3.04 -10.29
C SER A 23 8.15 -3.95 -11.52
N GLU A 24 8.59 -5.19 -11.37
CA GLU A 24 8.62 -6.16 -12.46
C GLU A 24 7.27 -6.88 -12.61
N LEU A 25 6.52 -6.52 -13.64
CA LEU A 25 5.18 -7.01 -13.91
C LEU A 25 5.19 -7.88 -15.17
N ARG A 26 5.10 -9.21 -14.97
CA ARG A 26 4.80 -10.12 -16.08
C ARG A 26 3.43 -9.78 -16.69
N PRO A 27 3.19 -10.05 -17.98
CA PRO A 27 1.99 -9.60 -18.69
C PRO A 27 0.67 -9.93 -18.00
N ARG A 28 0.56 -11.11 -17.37
CA ARG A 28 -0.65 -11.49 -16.62
C ARG A 28 -0.87 -10.61 -15.40
N VAL A 29 0.16 -10.32 -14.61
CA VAL A 29 0.05 -9.46 -13.43
C VAL A 29 -0.34 -8.04 -13.85
N LEU A 30 0.38 -7.47 -14.82
CA LEU A 30 0.09 -6.15 -15.39
C LEU A 30 -1.36 -6.02 -15.84
N LYS A 31 -1.83 -6.95 -16.69
CA LYS A 31 -3.17 -6.89 -17.30
C LYS A 31 -4.29 -7.26 -16.34
N GLU A 32 -4.11 -8.31 -15.53
CA GLU A 32 -5.17 -8.88 -14.67
C GLU A 32 -5.28 -8.21 -13.31
N TYR A 33 -4.24 -7.50 -12.84
CA TYR A 33 -4.20 -6.91 -11.51
C TYR A 33 -3.98 -5.39 -11.55
N ASP A 34 -2.80 -4.91 -11.96
CA ASP A 34 -2.45 -3.49 -11.82
C ASP A 34 -3.29 -2.58 -12.73
N GLU A 35 -3.48 -2.93 -14.01
CA GLU A 35 -4.36 -2.14 -14.90
C GLU A 35 -5.82 -2.16 -14.43
N GLN A 36 -6.27 -3.25 -13.79
CA GLN A 36 -7.65 -3.37 -13.32
C GLN A 36 -7.95 -2.49 -12.11
N ALA A 37 -6.94 -1.96 -11.42
CA ALA A 37 -7.15 -0.95 -10.37
C ALA A 37 -7.60 0.41 -10.95
N PHE A 38 -7.27 0.70 -12.21
CA PHE A 38 -7.56 1.98 -12.87
C PHE A 38 -8.71 1.89 -13.87
N LYS A 39 -8.68 0.85 -14.71
CA LYS A 39 -9.58 0.70 -15.86
C LYS A 39 -11.07 0.86 -15.53
N PRO A 40 -11.63 0.26 -14.47
CA PRO A 40 -13.07 0.37 -14.18
C PRO A 40 -13.52 1.81 -13.90
N ALA A 41 -12.71 2.61 -13.20
CA ALA A 41 -13.05 3.99 -12.87
C ALA A 41 -12.94 4.91 -14.08
N ILE A 42 -11.92 4.73 -14.93
CA ILE A 42 -11.77 5.47 -16.19
C ILE A 42 -12.90 5.11 -17.17
N ALA A 43 -13.18 3.82 -17.36
CA ALA A 43 -14.24 3.36 -18.26
C ALA A 43 -15.66 3.76 -17.82
N ALA A 44 -15.84 4.05 -16.52
CA ALA A 44 -17.09 4.59 -15.97
C ALA A 44 -17.15 6.12 -15.99
N ASP A 45 -16.14 6.80 -16.54
CA ASP A 45 -15.97 8.25 -16.52
C ASP A 45 -16.01 8.86 -15.10
N ALA A 46 -15.62 8.08 -14.10
CA ALA A 46 -15.57 8.51 -12.70
C ALA A 46 -14.29 9.31 -12.38
N ALA A 47 -13.26 9.18 -13.22
CA ALA A 47 -12.02 9.94 -13.16
C ALA A 47 -11.71 10.57 -14.52
N THR A 48 -10.90 11.62 -14.50
CA THR A 48 -10.53 12.44 -15.67
C THR A 48 -9.15 12.12 -16.22
N GLY A 49 -8.44 11.14 -15.65
CA GLY A 49 -7.12 10.71 -16.11
C GLY A 49 -6.36 9.99 -15.02
N VAL A 50 -5.08 9.77 -15.26
CA VAL A 50 -4.16 9.16 -14.30
C VAL A 50 -2.98 10.08 -13.98
N MET A 51 -2.43 9.93 -12.79
CA MET A 51 -1.15 10.53 -12.40
C MET A 51 -0.07 9.47 -12.52
N THR A 52 1.01 9.74 -13.25
CA THR A 52 2.14 8.80 -13.38
C THR A 52 2.74 8.52 -12.01
N SER A 53 3.36 7.36 -11.81
CA SER A 53 4.14 7.07 -10.60
C SER A 53 5.62 7.43 -10.74
N TYR A 54 6.33 7.45 -9.61
CA TYR A 54 7.77 7.64 -9.53
C TYR A 54 8.59 6.46 -10.05
N ASN A 55 8.13 5.24 -9.79
CA ASN A 55 8.90 4.02 -10.00
C ASN A 55 9.07 3.68 -11.47
N LEU A 56 9.95 2.73 -11.72
CA LEU A 56 10.06 2.07 -13.00
C LEU A 56 9.09 0.88 -13.03
N VAL A 57 8.57 0.56 -14.21
CA VAL A 57 7.88 -0.70 -14.49
C VAL A 57 8.63 -1.41 -15.59
N ASN A 58 9.04 -2.65 -15.32
CA ASN A 58 9.86 -3.43 -16.23
C ASN A 58 11.05 -2.62 -16.77
N GLY A 59 11.75 -1.89 -15.90
CA GLY A 59 12.93 -1.08 -16.24
C GLY A 59 12.67 0.26 -16.95
N ARG A 60 11.41 0.65 -17.21
CA ARG A 60 11.06 1.98 -17.78
C ARG A 60 10.44 2.90 -16.72
N PRO A 61 10.88 4.16 -16.58
CA PRO A 61 10.18 5.13 -15.74
C PRO A 61 8.73 5.37 -16.17
N ASN A 62 7.78 5.34 -15.23
CA ASN A 62 6.36 5.51 -15.55
C ASN A 62 6.01 6.88 -16.16
N THR A 63 6.81 7.92 -15.89
CA THR A 63 6.67 9.25 -16.51
C THR A 63 6.77 9.22 -18.05
N VAL A 64 7.40 8.18 -18.61
CA VAL A 64 7.53 7.98 -20.06
C VAL A 64 6.95 6.63 -20.51
N ASP A 65 6.04 6.04 -19.75
CA ASP A 65 5.39 4.79 -20.14
C ASP A 65 4.34 5.05 -21.24
N PRO A 66 4.48 4.46 -22.44
CA PRO A 66 3.53 4.65 -23.53
C PRO A 66 2.13 4.12 -23.22
N ALA A 67 1.94 3.30 -22.17
CA ALA A 67 0.62 2.85 -21.73
C ALA A 67 -0.33 4.00 -21.37
N LEU A 68 0.19 5.19 -21.03
CA LEU A 68 -0.61 6.40 -20.81
C LEU A 68 -1.45 6.76 -22.05
N ASP A 69 -0.90 6.61 -23.25
CA ASP A 69 -1.61 6.85 -24.52
C ASP A 69 -2.18 5.54 -25.10
N ASP A 70 -1.33 4.51 -25.24
CA ASP A 70 -1.64 3.26 -25.94
C ASP A 70 -2.70 2.40 -25.22
N THR A 71 -2.83 2.57 -23.91
CA THR A 71 -3.70 1.73 -23.07
C THR A 71 -4.77 2.55 -22.34
N VAL A 72 -4.39 3.53 -21.53
CA VAL A 72 -5.34 4.25 -20.65
C VAL A 72 -6.41 4.99 -21.46
N ARG A 73 -6.02 5.67 -22.55
CA ARG A 73 -6.98 6.39 -23.40
C ARG A 73 -7.94 5.47 -24.17
N THR A 74 -7.63 4.18 -24.30
CA THR A 74 -8.55 3.22 -24.95
C THR A 74 -9.73 2.82 -24.07
N TRP A 75 -9.68 3.15 -22.77
CA TRP A 75 -10.69 2.70 -21.80
C TRP A 75 -11.95 3.57 -21.78
N THR A 76 -11.90 4.78 -22.32
CA THR A 76 -13.05 5.67 -22.46
C THR A 76 -13.01 6.37 -23.82
N SER A 77 -14.15 6.90 -24.25
CA SER A 77 -14.23 7.77 -25.42
C SER A 77 -14.05 9.25 -25.07
N LYS A 78 -13.84 9.60 -23.80
CA LYS A 78 -13.64 10.98 -23.34
C LYS A 78 -12.17 11.34 -23.31
N ASP A 79 -11.88 12.60 -23.56
CA ASP A 79 -10.54 13.14 -23.32
C ASP A 79 -10.16 12.99 -21.85
N LEU A 80 -8.90 12.63 -21.64
CA LEU A 80 -8.27 12.43 -20.35
C LEU A 80 -7.14 13.43 -20.18
N LEU A 81 -6.89 13.81 -18.94
CA LEU A 81 -5.78 14.64 -18.49
C LEU A 81 -4.85 13.76 -17.66
N ASN A 82 -3.81 13.25 -18.29
CA ASN A 82 -2.73 12.54 -17.62
C ASN A 82 -1.72 13.53 -17.09
N VAL A 83 -1.34 13.41 -15.82
CA VAL A 83 -0.42 14.34 -15.16
C VAL A 83 0.76 13.57 -14.59
N THR A 84 1.90 14.23 -14.40
CA THR A 84 3.01 13.60 -13.68
C THR A 84 2.79 13.68 -12.17
N ASP A 85 3.40 12.76 -11.43
CA ASP A 85 3.63 12.98 -10.00
C ASP A 85 4.52 14.21 -9.76
N ALA A 86 4.53 14.72 -8.53
CA ALA A 86 5.26 15.92 -8.16
C ALA A 86 6.77 15.74 -8.35
N ALA A 87 7.40 16.63 -9.11
CA ALA A 87 8.82 16.61 -9.48
C ALA A 87 9.32 15.36 -10.25
N ALA A 88 8.45 14.38 -10.55
CA ALA A 88 8.81 13.19 -11.31
C ALA A 88 9.44 13.46 -12.70
N PRO A 89 9.12 14.54 -13.45
CA PRO A 89 9.81 14.88 -14.69
C PRO A 89 11.31 15.09 -14.52
N GLY A 90 11.74 15.69 -13.40
CA GLY A 90 13.14 15.94 -13.10
C GLY A 90 13.92 14.65 -12.79
N ASN A 91 13.25 13.61 -12.29
CA ASN A 91 13.90 12.33 -11.98
C ASN A 91 14.50 11.67 -13.22
N LEU A 92 13.89 11.89 -14.40
CA LEU A 92 14.34 11.34 -15.68
C LEU A 92 15.79 11.72 -16.03
N VAL A 93 16.24 12.90 -15.63
CA VAL A 93 17.63 13.36 -15.79
C VAL A 93 18.43 13.28 -14.49
N GLY A 94 17.74 13.35 -13.34
CA GLY A 94 18.31 13.31 -12.00
C GLY A 94 18.62 11.90 -11.54
N SER A 95 17.79 11.36 -10.63
CA SER A 95 18.05 10.06 -9.98
C SER A 95 17.99 8.88 -10.94
N GLN A 96 17.07 8.89 -11.92
CA GLN A 96 16.90 7.78 -12.86
C GLN A 96 17.96 7.78 -13.98
N LYS A 97 18.54 8.95 -14.30
CA LYS A 97 19.55 9.12 -15.36
C LYS A 97 19.13 8.46 -16.69
N TYR A 98 17.84 8.52 -17.00
CA TYR A 98 17.25 7.83 -18.13
C TYR A 98 17.39 8.64 -19.43
N TYR A 99 17.38 9.98 -19.36
CA TYR A 99 17.67 10.88 -20.48
C TYR A 99 18.87 11.77 -20.17
N GLY A 100 19.53 12.27 -21.24
CA GLY A 100 20.72 13.12 -21.09
C GLY A 100 20.38 14.57 -20.78
N THR A 101 19.19 15.03 -21.19
CA THR A 101 18.73 16.41 -21.01
C THR A 101 17.24 16.48 -20.69
N GLN A 102 16.82 17.57 -20.03
CA GLN A 102 15.40 17.78 -19.72
C GLN A 102 14.56 17.94 -21.00
N THR A 103 15.15 18.55 -22.04
CA THR A 103 14.53 18.67 -23.37
C THR A 103 14.14 17.32 -23.96
N GLU A 104 15.02 16.33 -23.90
CA GLU A 104 14.72 14.97 -24.38
C GLU A 104 13.70 14.27 -23.48
N ALA A 105 13.81 14.46 -22.16
CA ALA A 105 12.92 13.87 -21.17
C ALA A 105 11.47 14.34 -21.33
N ASP A 106 11.25 15.65 -21.39
CA ASP A 106 9.91 16.24 -21.52
C ASP A 106 9.29 15.94 -22.89
N ALA A 107 10.11 15.90 -23.95
CA ALA A 107 9.66 15.46 -25.27
C ALA A 107 9.18 14.01 -25.25
N ALA A 108 9.89 13.12 -24.55
CA ALA A 108 9.48 11.73 -24.40
C ALA A 108 8.22 11.59 -23.54
N ALA A 109 8.09 12.34 -22.46
CA ALA A 109 6.92 12.33 -21.59
C ALA A 109 5.64 12.77 -22.32
N LEU A 110 5.71 13.88 -23.08
CA LEU A 110 4.59 14.34 -23.92
C LEU A 110 4.18 13.27 -24.95
N LYS A 111 5.16 12.65 -25.63
CA LYS A 111 4.90 11.57 -26.59
C LYS A 111 4.32 10.31 -25.97
N ALA A 112 4.68 10.02 -24.72
CA ALA A 112 4.14 8.88 -23.99
C ALA A 112 2.68 9.10 -23.59
N GLY A 113 2.21 10.36 -23.56
CA GLY A 113 0.82 10.72 -23.28
C GLY A 113 0.60 11.51 -21.98
N VAL A 114 1.65 12.13 -21.43
CA VAL A 114 1.54 13.13 -20.35
C VAL A 114 1.02 14.44 -20.92
N ASP A 115 0.03 15.06 -20.25
CA ASP A 115 -0.58 16.31 -20.70
C ASP A 115 -0.19 17.50 -19.81
N SER A 116 0.17 17.26 -18.54
CA SER A 116 0.57 18.29 -17.58
C SER A 116 1.73 17.83 -16.69
N PHE A 117 2.73 18.69 -16.56
CA PHE A 117 3.90 18.46 -15.72
C PHE A 117 3.68 19.10 -14.35
N THR A 118 3.73 18.29 -13.29
CA THR A 118 3.69 18.78 -11.90
C THR A 118 5.12 18.98 -11.42
N ALA A 119 5.77 20.08 -11.85
CA ALA A 119 7.15 20.40 -11.53
C ALA A 119 7.33 21.92 -11.32
N ASP A 120 8.40 22.30 -10.63
CA ASP A 120 8.85 23.70 -10.49
C ASP A 120 7.83 24.66 -9.85
N ASP A 121 6.99 24.16 -8.94
CA ASP A 121 5.96 24.92 -8.22
C ASP A 121 5.05 25.74 -9.17
N ALA A 122 5.14 27.07 -9.12
CA ALA A 122 4.37 27.99 -9.96
C ALA A 122 5.17 28.49 -11.18
N ASP A 123 6.45 28.15 -11.29
CA ASP A 123 7.32 28.59 -12.37
C ASP A 123 7.23 27.65 -13.58
N SER A 124 6.44 28.04 -14.57
CA SER A 124 6.37 27.32 -15.85
C SER A 124 7.62 27.47 -16.74
N GLY A 125 8.58 28.33 -16.38
CA GLY A 125 9.76 28.68 -17.18
C GLY A 125 10.61 27.48 -17.61
N PRO A 126 11.02 26.58 -16.70
CA PRO A 126 11.83 25.41 -17.03
C PRO A 126 11.14 24.48 -18.05
N THR A 127 9.91 24.05 -17.75
CA THR A 127 9.13 23.15 -18.62
C THR A 127 8.88 23.79 -20.00
N THR A 128 8.46 25.06 -20.05
CA THR A 128 8.20 25.73 -21.34
C THR A 128 9.46 25.93 -22.17
N THR A 129 10.61 26.13 -21.54
CA THR A 129 11.92 26.22 -22.22
C THR A 129 12.30 24.87 -22.83
N ALA A 130 12.18 23.78 -22.06
CA ALA A 130 12.45 22.43 -22.54
C ALA A 130 11.55 22.05 -23.73
N VAL A 131 10.24 22.30 -23.64
CA VAL A 131 9.29 22.02 -24.74
C VAL A 131 9.60 22.84 -25.99
N LYS A 132 9.91 24.13 -25.87
CA LYS A 132 10.31 24.98 -27.02
C LYS A 132 11.61 24.49 -27.66
N SER A 133 12.58 24.08 -26.84
CA SER A 133 13.83 23.49 -27.33
C SER A 133 13.57 22.16 -28.05
N ALA A 134 12.65 21.34 -27.55
CA ALA A 134 12.30 20.08 -28.18
C ALA A 134 11.63 20.29 -29.55
N LEU A 135 10.78 21.31 -29.69
CA LEU A 135 10.20 21.72 -30.97
C LEU A 135 11.29 22.19 -31.97
N SER A 136 12.22 23.04 -31.53
CA SER A 136 13.29 23.55 -32.40
C SER A 136 14.26 22.45 -32.87
N MET A 137 14.46 21.42 -32.03
CA MET A 137 15.26 20.23 -32.35
C MET A 137 14.49 19.18 -33.16
N GLY A 138 13.20 19.36 -33.42
CA GLY A 138 12.35 18.37 -34.09
C GLY A 138 12.06 17.11 -33.25
N LEU A 139 12.34 17.16 -31.95
CA LEU A 139 11.99 16.10 -31.00
C LEU A 139 10.48 16.10 -30.72
N LEU A 140 9.81 17.25 -30.81
CA LEU A 140 8.35 17.38 -30.78
C LEU A 140 7.83 18.02 -32.07
N LYS A 141 6.58 17.74 -32.38
CA LYS A 141 5.76 18.50 -33.34
C LYS A 141 4.83 19.43 -32.57
N GLU A 142 4.40 20.51 -33.21
CA GLU A 142 3.38 21.41 -32.65
C GLU A 142 2.08 20.64 -32.32
N SER A 143 1.72 19.65 -33.15
CA SER A 143 0.58 18.76 -32.91
C SER A 143 0.66 17.97 -31.60
N ASP A 144 1.87 17.67 -31.12
CA ASP A 144 2.04 16.94 -29.85
C ASP A 144 1.68 17.86 -28.67
N VAL A 145 2.03 19.15 -28.76
CA VAL A 145 1.71 20.18 -27.76
C VAL A 145 0.22 20.55 -27.83
N ASP A 146 -0.34 20.71 -29.02
CA ASP A 146 -1.76 20.99 -29.23
C ASP A 146 -2.65 19.91 -28.62
N LYS A 147 -2.24 18.63 -28.76
CA LYS A 147 -2.95 17.50 -28.18
C LYS A 147 -3.00 17.59 -26.65
N ALA A 148 -1.85 17.78 -26.00
CA ALA A 148 -1.77 17.92 -24.54
C ALA A 148 -2.57 19.13 -24.02
N ALA A 149 -2.43 20.28 -24.67
CA ALA A 149 -3.18 21.49 -24.32
C ALA A 149 -4.70 21.31 -24.51
N GLY A 150 -5.11 20.64 -25.60
CA GLY A 150 -6.51 20.31 -25.88
C GLY A 150 -7.13 19.45 -24.79
N ASP A 151 -6.42 18.43 -24.31
CA ASP A 151 -6.87 17.56 -23.23
C ASP A 151 -7.07 18.33 -21.92
N VAL A 152 -6.11 19.18 -21.54
CA VAL A 152 -6.23 20.08 -20.37
C VAL A 152 -7.45 20.99 -20.50
N LEU A 153 -7.62 21.65 -21.65
CA LEU A 153 -8.73 22.57 -21.90
C LEU A 153 -10.08 21.83 -21.89
N SER A 154 -10.15 20.61 -22.41
CA SER A 154 -11.35 19.77 -22.39
C SER A 154 -11.83 19.53 -20.95
N ILE A 155 -10.91 19.25 -20.02
CA ILE A 155 -11.27 19.10 -18.60
C ILE A 155 -11.75 20.42 -17.99
N ARG A 156 -11.06 21.54 -18.24
CA ARG A 156 -11.45 22.87 -17.73
C ARG A 156 -12.84 23.29 -18.21
N VAL A 157 -13.16 23.06 -19.49
CA VAL A 157 -14.51 23.25 -20.04
C VAL A 157 -15.54 22.36 -19.33
N ARG A 158 -15.24 21.08 -19.10
CA ARG A 158 -16.15 20.14 -18.39
C ARG A 158 -16.37 20.47 -16.91
N LEU A 159 -15.50 21.27 -16.31
CA LEU A 159 -15.63 21.82 -14.96
C LEU A 159 -16.45 23.12 -14.92
N GLY A 160 -16.77 23.70 -16.07
CA GLY A 160 -17.53 24.95 -16.18
C GLY A 160 -16.69 26.20 -15.91
N GLU A 161 -15.35 26.09 -16.01
CA GLU A 161 -14.44 27.22 -15.73
C GLU A 161 -14.69 28.42 -16.64
N PHE A 162 -15.10 28.17 -17.88
CA PHE A 162 -15.41 29.20 -18.87
C PHE A 162 -16.91 29.56 -18.93
N ASP A 163 -17.75 28.94 -18.07
CA ASP A 163 -19.17 29.25 -18.01
C ASP A 163 -19.39 30.55 -17.21
N PRO A 164 -20.27 31.48 -17.67
CA PRO A 164 -20.61 32.67 -16.90
C PRO A 164 -21.03 32.33 -15.46
N GLY A 165 -20.39 32.98 -14.48
CA GLY A 165 -20.65 32.75 -13.05
C GLY A 165 -20.29 31.33 -12.57
N GLY A 166 -19.39 30.61 -13.24
CA GLY A 166 -18.98 29.24 -12.87
C GLY A 166 -20.03 28.16 -13.20
N GLY A 167 -21.02 28.52 -14.03
CA GLY A 167 -22.07 27.62 -14.50
C GLY A 167 -22.84 26.95 -13.35
N LYS A 168 -23.13 25.66 -13.50
CA LYS A 168 -23.88 24.86 -12.50
C LYS A 168 -23.16 24.66 -11.16
N TYR A 169 -21.91 25.09 -11.03
CA TYR A 169 -21.10 24.90 -9.82
C TYR A 169 -20.75 26.19 -9.10
N GLY A 170 -20.92 27.34 -9.73
CA GLY A 170 -20.52 28.63 -9.14
C GLY A 170 -21.35 29.08 -7.94
N SER A 171 -22.47 28.43 -7.65
CA SER A 171 -23.27 28.67 -6.44
C SER A 171 -22.77 27.90 -5.20
N ILE A 172 -21.72 27.08 -5.32
CA ILE A 172 -21.13 26.36 -4.18
C ILE A 172 -20.09 27.27 -3.53
N ASP A 173 -20.35 27.74 -2.32
CA ASP A 173 -19.43 28.59 -1.56
C ASP A 173 -18.86 27.87 -0.32
N ALA A 174 -17.99 28.56 0.42
CA ALA A 174 -17.29 28.00 1.58
C ALA A 174 -18.22 27.57 2.73
N SER A 175 -19.49 27.99 2.77
CA SER A 175 -20.46 27.58 3.80
C SER A 175 -20.77 26.08 3.79
N VAL A 176 -20.48 25.38 2.69
CA VAL A 176 -20.62 23.92 2.65
C VAL A 176 -19.48 23.22 3.38
N ILE A 177 -18.32 23.86 3.55
CA ILE A 177 -17.18 23.31 4.29
C ILE A 177 -17.60 23.13 5.75
N ASP A 178 -17.37 21.93 6.28
CA ASP A 178 -17.73 21.58 7.66
C ASP A 178 -19.23 21.79 8.01
N SER A 179 -20.10 21.76 7.00
CA SER A 179 -21.55 21.83 7.23
C SER A 179 -22.06 20.63 8.04
N PRO A 180 -23.20 20.75 8.77
CA PRO A 180 -23.77 19.63 9.52
C PRO A 180 -23.99 18.36 8.68
N ALA A 181 -24.31 18.50 7.39
CA ALA A 181 -24.45 17.38 6.46
C ALA A 181 -23.12 16.67 6.20
N HIS A 182 -22.01 17.42 6.06
CA HIS A 182 -20.67 16.85 5.91
C HIS A 182 -20.17 16.18 7.19
N ARG A 183 -20.45 16.77 8.37
CA ARG A 183 -20.15 16.13 9.66
C ARG A 183 -20.89 14.79 9.81
N ALA A 184 -22.18 14.77 9.50
CA ALA A 184 -22.98 13.54 9.51
C ALA A 184 -22.45 12.49 8.51
N LEU A 185 -22.00 12.91 7.33
CA LEU A 185 -21.38 12.03 6.35
C LEU A 185 -20.03 11.48 6.84
N ALA A 186 -19.19 12.30 7.48
CA ALA A 186 -17.91 11.87 8.06
C ALA A 186 -18.13 10.80 9.15
N ARG A 187 -19.06 11.03 10.09
CA ARG A 187 -19.44 10.05 11.11
C ARG A 187 -19.96 8.75 10.50
N LYS A 188 -20.82 8.85 9.47
CA LYS A 188 -21.32 7.68 8.75
C LYS A 188 -20.19 6.91 8.08
N ALA A 189 -19.27 7.59 7.40
CA ALA A 189 -18.13 6.97 6.72
C ALA A 189 -17.22 6.25 7.73
N ALA A 190 -16.86 6.90 8.83
CA ALA A 190 -16.07 6.29 9.91
C ALA A 190 -16.79 5.05 10.50
N THR A 191 -18.08 5.16 10.81
CA THR A 191 -18.89 4.07 11.38
C THR A 191 -18.99 2.87 10.43
N GLU A 192 -19.21 3.11 9.15
CA GLU A 192 -19.39 2.06 8.13
C GLU A 192 -18.07 1.43 7.65
N SER A 193 -16.93 2.05 7.96
CA SER A 193 -15.58 1.58 7.62
C SER A 193 -14.97 0.71 8.71
N ALA A 194 -15.29 0.95 9.98
CA ALA A 194 -14.78 0.15 11.09
C ALA A 194 -15.22 -1.32 11.01
N VAL A 195 -14.30 -2.22 11.34
CA VAL A 195 -14.48 -3.67 11.21
C VAL A 195 -14.42 -4.33 12.58
N LEU A 196 -15.47 -5.04 12.96
CA LEU A 196 -15.43 -5.90 14.14
C LEU A 196 -14.66 -7.18 13.79
N LEU A 197 -13.48 -7.35 14.37
CA LEU A 197 -12.59 -8.46 14.09
C LEU A 197 -12.88 -9.69 14.97
N LYS A 198 -13.24 -9.44 16.23
CA LYS A 198 -13.57 -10.47 17.22
C LYS A 198 -14.61 -9.95 18.21
N ASN A 199 -15.51 -10.82 18.66
CA ASN A 199 -16.41 -10.53 19.77
C ASN A 199 -16.92 -11.83 20.43
N ASP A 200 -16.45 -12.11 21.64
CA ASP A 200 -16.83 -13.25 22.48
C ASP A 200 -18.02 -12.90 23.40
N GLY A 201 -18.87 -11.94 22.99
CA GLY A 201 -20.09 -11.53 23.68
C GLY A 201 -19.95 -10.32 24.61
N VAL A 202 -18.80 -9.65 24.63
CA VAL A 202 -18.59 -8.41 25.42
C VAL A 202 -19.20 -7.19 24.76
N LEU A 203 -19.20 -7.13 23.43
CA LEU A 203 -19.83 -6.05 22.68
C LEU A 203 -21.26 -6.41 22.25
N PRO A 204 -22.20 -5.45 22.23
CA PRO A 204 -22.02 -4.04 22.61
C PRO A 204 -21.94 -3.81 24.12
N LEU A 205 -21.24 -2.75 24.51
CA LEU A 205 -21.09 -2.28 25.89
C LEU A 205 -22.41 -1.78 26.49
N ARG A 206 -22.46 -1.70 27.82
CA ARG A 206 -23.64 -1.25 28.56
C ARG A 206 -23.53 0.26 28.74
N LYS A 207 -24.60 0.98 28.41
CA LYS A 207 -24.67 2.43 28.68
C LYS A 207 -24.73 2.75 30.19
N THR A 208 -25.10 1.76 30.99
CA THR A 208 -25.12 1.84 32.46
C THR A 208 -23.90 1.12 33.01
N GLY A 209 -23.15 1.78 33.87
CA GLY A 209 -21.96 1.21 34.50
C GLY A 209 -20.76 2.13 34.37
N SER A 210 -19.66 1.70 34.95
CA SER A 210 -18.39 2.42 34.96
C SER A 210 -17.48 1.89 33.84
N THR A 211 -17.02 2.81 33.00
CA THR A 211 -16.09 2.52 31.90
C THR A 211 -14.77 3.24 32.13
N ALA A 212 -13.67 2.58 31.78
CA ALA A 212 -12.36 3.20 31.62
C ALA A 212 -11.89 3.10 30.17
N VAL A 213 -11.16 4.11 29.70
CA VAL A 213 -10.68 4.22 28.31
C VAL A 213 -9.18 4.53 28.35
N ASP A 214 -8.36 3.53 28.07
CA ASP A 214 -6.90 3.63 28.17
C ASP A 214 -6.19 3.43 26.84
N GLY A 215 -4.91 3.75 26.79
CA GLY A 215 -4.02 3.51 25.66
C GLY A 215 -3.60 4.78 24.91
N PRO A 216 -2.51 4.71 24.13
CA PRO A 216 -1.84 5.89 23.58
C PRO A 216 -2.71 6.66 22.57
N LEU A 217 -3.75 6.03 22.05
CA LEU A 217 -4.69 6.62 21.08
C LEU A 217 -6.06 6.95 21.71
N ALA A 218 -6.22 6.80 23.03
CA ALA A 218 -7.51 7.00 23.70
C ALA A 218 -8.00 8.45 23.65
N ASP A 219 -7.09 9.42 23.74
CA ASP A 219 -7.41 10.84 23.85
C ASP A 219 -6.63 11.70 22.85
N THR A 220 -6.35 11.16 21.66
CA THR A 220 -5.67 11.88 20.57
C THR A 220 -6.13 11.33 19.22
N LEU A 221 -6.26 12.23 18.24
CA LEU A 221 -6.37 11.87 16.83
C LEU A 221 -5.14 12.36 16.10
N TYR A 222 -4.53 11.49 15.30
CA TYR A 222 -3.40 11.83 14.45
C TYR A 222 -3.84 12.22 13.04
N THR A 223 -3.09 13.13 12.44
CA THR A 223 -3.20 13.51 11.04
C THR A 223 -1.96 13.04 10.27
N ASP A 224 -2.11 12.72 9.00
CA ASP A 224 -1.00 12.49 8.06
C ASP A 224 -0.81 13.68 7.09
N TRP A 225 0.13 13.56 6.14
CA TRP A 225 0.38 14.59 5.13
C TRP A 225 -0.78 14.87 4.18
N TYR A 226 -1.66 13.89 3.99
CA TYR A 226 -2.81 13.99 3.11
C TYR A 226 -4.10 14.29 3.88
N SER A 227 -3.98 14.57 5.17
CA SER A 227 -5.05 15.03 6.04
C SER A 227 -5.11 16.55 6.00
N GLY A 228 -6.27 17.10 5.67
CA GLY A 228 -6.54 18.52 5.90
C GLY A 228 -6.59 18.84 7.40
N THR A 229 -6.50 20.12 7.76
CA THR A 229 -6.74 20.54 9.15
C THR A 229 -8.11 20.09 9.60
N LEU A 230 -8.17 19.28 10.66
CA LEU A 230 -9.42 18.85 11.26
C LEU A 230 -10.16 20.09 11.81
N PRO A 231 -11.40 20.39 11.35
CA PRO A 231 -12.13 21.57 11.84
C PRO A 231 -12.55 21.44 13.31
N TYR A 232 -12.63 20.20 13.80
CA TYR A 232 -12.78 19.79 15.19
C TYR A 232 -12.22 18.36 15.30
N ALA A 233 -12.04 17.85 16.51
CA ALA A 233 -11.61 16.47 16.74
C ALA A 233 -12.44 15.88 17.88
N VAL A 234 -12.99 14.67 17.67
CA VAL A 234 -13.65 13.90 18.73
C VAL A 234 -12.83 12.64 18.95
N THR A 235 -12.07 12.60 20.05
CA THR A 235 -11.22 11.45 20.40
C THR A 235 -12.08 10.25 20.82
N PRO A 236 -11.53 9.01 20.84
CA PRO A 236 -12.26 7.86 21.38
C PRO A 236 -12.84 8.10 22.78
N LYS A 237 -12.07 8.75 23.66
CA LYS A 237 -12.55 9.18 24.98
C LYS A 237 -13.70 10.18 24.88
N ASP A 238 -13.56 11.27 24.10
CA ASP A 238 -14.62 12.28 23.95
C ASP A 238 -15.94 11.65 23.49
N GLY A 239 -15.88 10.74 22.52
CA GLY A 239 -17.05 10.05 21.99
C GLY A 239 -17.72 9.16 23.05
N ILE A 240 -16.92 8.46 23.85
CA ILE A 240 -17.42 7.60 24.93
C ILE A 240 -18.02 8.43 26.07
N GLU A 241 -17.36 9.51 26.50
CA GLU A 241 -17.87 10.42 27.54
C GLU A 241 -19.18 11.08 27.09
N SER A 242 -19.23 11.56 25.85
CA SER A 242 -20.46 12.10 25.25
C SER A 242 -21.59 11.06 25.23
N LYS A 243 -21.27 9.80 24.91
CA LYS A 243 -22.25 8.71 24.89
C LYS A 243 -22.80 8.36 26.28
N LEU A 244 -21.96 8.40 27.30
CA LEU A 244 -22.32 8.08 28.68
C LEU A 244 -22.90 9.28 29.45
N GLY A 245 -22.65 10.51 28.98
CA GLY A 245 -23.02 11.74 29.66
C GLY A 245 -22.22 12.00 30.94
N THR A 246 -21.05 11.39 31.08
CA THR A 246 -20.16 11.52 32.25
C THR A 246 -18.71 11.27 31.87
N SER A 247 -17.78 11.77 32.69
CA SER A 247 -16.35 11.53 32.49
C SER A 247 -15.98 10.09 32.78
N VAL A 248 -14.98 9.58 32.04
CA VAL A 248 -14.44 8.23 32.22
C VAL A 248 -13.04 8.29 32.81
N ALA A 249 -12.65 7.24 33.54
CA ALA A 249 -11.24 7.08 33.91
C ALA A 249 -10.44 6.82 32.63
N SER A 250 -9.28 7.47 32.49
CA SER A 250 -8.47 7.36 31.27
C SER A 250 -7.00 7.64 31.56
N THR A 251 -6.13 6.88 30.91
CA THR A 251 -4.69 7.16 30.80
C THR A 251 -4.17 6.70 29.44
N GLU A 252 -3.14 7.35 28.93
CA GLU A 252 -2.47 6.91 27.69
C GLU A 252 -1.69 5.60 27.89
N GLY A 253 -1.47 5.16 29.13
CA GLY A 253 -0.80 3.91 29.42
C GLY A 253 0.70 3.90 29.09
N VAL A 254 1.31 5.08 28.92
CA VAL A 254 2.74 5.26 28.61
C VAL A 254 3.55 5.61 29.85
N ASP A 255 4.79 5.11 29.90
CA ASP A 255 5.69 5.40 31.01
C ASP A 255 6.12 6.86 31.00
N ARG A 256 6.19 7.45 32.19
CA ARG A 256 6.91 8.71 32.42
C ARG A 256 8.28 8.40 32.97
N ILE A 257 9.31 8.88 32.29
CA ILE A 257 10.70 8.65 32.65
C ILE A 257 11.43 9.97 32.95
N ALA A 258 12.53 9.86 33.70
CA ALA A 258 13.58 10.86 33.76
C ALA A 258 14.89 10.24 33.25
N LEU A 259 15.65 11.00 32.46
CA LEU A 259 16.94 10.57 31.91
C LEU A 259 18.05 11.29 32.66
N LYS A 260 18.82 10.55 33.46
CA LYS A 260 19.89 11.10 34.29
C LYS A 260 21.25 10.63 33.82
N ASP A 261 22.09 11.56 33.42
CA ASP A 261 23.46 11.27 33.00
C ASP A 261 24.26 10.73 34.20
N THR A 262 24.84 9.56 34.00
CA THR A 262 25.64 8.85 35.01
C THR A 262 26.97 9.54 35.30
N ALA A 263 27.51 10.30 34.36
CA ALA A 263 28.78 11.00 34.53
C ALA A 263 28.62 12.29 35.35
N THR A 264 27.59 13.08 35.07
CA THR A 264 27.38 14.39 35.72
C THR A 264 26.36 14.36 36.85
N GLY A 265 25.50 13.34 36.90
CA GLY A 265 24.37 13.25 37.83
C GLY A 265 23.21 14.20 37.50
N LYS A 266 23.26 14.89 36.35
CA LYS A 266 22.24 15.84 35.89
C LYS A 266 21.17 15.14 35.06
N TYR A 267 19.99 15.75 34.97
CA TYR A 267 18.87 15.25 34.18
C TYR A 267 18.71 16.02 32.89
N VAL A 268 18.23 15.34 31.85
CA VAL A 268 17.72 15.98 30.64
C VAL A 268 16.47 16.78 31.00
N THR A 269 16.46 18.07 30.69
CA THR A 269 15.38 19.01 31.02
C THR A 269 14.91 19.79 29.81
N ALA A 270 13.63 20.14 29.80
CA ALA A 270 12.93 20.78 28.69
C ALA A 270 12.32 22.13 29.08
N GLY A 271 11.97 22.95 28.08
CA GLY A 271 11.30 24.23 28.30
C GLY A 271 9.85 24.08 28.77
N THR A 272 9.38 24.99 29.60
CA THR A 272 7.99 24.97 30.15
C THR A 272 6.98 25.74 29.28
N GLY A 273 7.45 26.62 28.39
CA GLY A 273 6.59 27.40 27.49
C GLY A 273 6.11 26.62 26.27
N GLU A 274 5.08 27.10 25.59
CA GLU A 274 4.53 26.43 24.39
C GLU A 274 5.53 26.32 23.23
N ALA A 275 6.41 27.31 23.09
CA ALA A 275 7.48 27.33 22.08
C ALA A 275 8.65 26.40 22.45
N GLY A 276 8.60 25.73 23.61
CA GLY A 276 9.68 24.91 24.13
C GLY A 276 10.94 25.71 24.43
N ALA A 277 12.03 24.98 24.70
CA ALA A 277 13.39 25.50 24.74
C ALA A 277 14.36 24.38 24.35
N PRO A 278 15.61 24.68 23.95
CA PRO A 278 16.62 23.65 23.77
C PRO A 278 16.75 22.76 25.00
N LEU A 279 16.76 21.44 24.81
CA LEU A 279 16.97 20.48 25.88
C LEU A 279 18.35 20.69 26.52
N LYS A 280 18.42 20.59 27.85
CA LYS A 280 19.65 20.78 28.62
C LYS A 280 19.84 19.76 29.72
N GLU A 281 21.07 19.44 30.03
CA GLU A 281 21.43 18.76 31.28
C GLU A 281 21.52 19.75 32.45
N THR A 282 20.61 19.61 33.41
CA THR A 282 20.57 20.46 34.60
C THR A 282 20.40 19.66 35.88
N ALA A 283 20.54 20.30 37.04
CA ALA A 283 20.31 19.65 38.33
C ALA A 283 18.80 19.52 38.68
N ASP A 284 17.91 20.08 37.85
CA ASP A 284 16.46 19.96 38.06
C ASP A 284 16.02 18.52 37.79
N SER A 285 15.18 18.00 38.68
CA SER A 285 14.60 16.64 38.63
C SER A 285 13.08 16.66 38.72
N GLY A 286 12.47 17.85 38.71
CA GLY A 286 11.03 18.04 38.71
C GLY A 286 10.38 17.71 37.36
N THR A 287 9.17 18.21 37.14
CA THR A 287 8.41 17.97 35.90
C THR A 287 9.15 18.38 34.63
N GLY A 288 10.03 19.39 34.72
CA GLY A 288 10.90 19.82 33.62
C GLY A 288 11.85 18.73 33.11
N ALA A 289 12.17 17.74 33.95
CA ALA A 289 13.07 16.63 33.66
C ALA A 289 12.36 15.34 33.20
N GLN A 290 11.05 15.39 33.00
CA GLN A 290 10.23 14.20 32.81
C GLN A 290 9.63 14.15 31.40
N PHE A 291 9.60 12.94 30.84
CA PHE A 291 9.11 12.68 29.49
C PHE A 291 8.18 11.47 29.48
N ASP A 292 7.02 11.61 28.85
CA ASP A 292 6.17 10.49 28.48
C ASP A 292 6.77 9.80 27.24
N VAL A 293 6.91 8.48 27.27
CA VAL A 293 7.55 7.69 26.21
C VAL A 293 6.52 6.85 25.46
N PHE A 294 6.24 7.25 24.22
CA PHE A 294 5.35 6.48 23.35
C PHE A 294 6.20 5.57 22.47
N ASP A 295 5.97 4.27 22.55
CA ASP A 295 6.62 3.27 21.70
C ASP A 295 5.70 2.88 20.54
N TRP A 296 6.24 3.02 19.34
CA TRP A 296 5.55 2.80 18.08
C TRP A 296 6.02 1.51 17.39
N GLY A 297 6.84 0.69 18.04
CA GLY A 297 7.39 -0.53 17.44
C GLY A 297 8.73 -0.29 16.74
N SER A 298 9.35 -1.38 16.27
CA SER A 298 10.68 -1.37 15.62
C SER A 298 11.79 -0.62 16.40
N GLY A 299 11.60 -0.47 17.72
CA GLY A 299 12.49 0.27 18.63
C GLY A 299 12.38 1.80 18.55
N ILE A 300 11.42 2.34 17.79
CA ILE A 300 11.17 3.78 17.66
C ILE A 300 10.24 4.25 18.77
N VAL A 301 10.68 5.30 19.47
CA VAL A 301 9.89 6.00 20.46
C VAL A 301 9.80 7.49 20.15
N THR A 302 8.77 8.14 20.68
CA THR A 302 8.69 9.61 20.76
C THR A 302 8.69 10.03 22.22
N LEU A 303 9.24 11.21 22.49
CA LEU A 303 9.33 11.78 23.82
C LEU A 303 8.44 13.01 23.90
N ARG A 304 7.43 12.99 24.78
CA ARG A 304 6.61 14.17 25.05
C ARG A 304 6.99 14.73 26.41
N SER A 305 7.41 15.99 26.45
CA SER A 305 7.81 16.62 27.71
C SER A 305 6.60 16.81 28.63
N ALA A 306 6.73 16.38 29.87
CA ALA A 306 5.73 16.64 30.90
C ALA A 306 5.65 18.12 31.29
N ALA A 307 6.66 18.93 30.92
CA ALA A 307 6.73 20.35 31.23
C ALA A 307 5.67 21.19 30.51
N ASN A 308 5.35 20.83 29.26
CA ASN A 308 4.43 21.59 28.41
C ASN A 308 3.53 20.72 27.50
N GLY A 309 3.63 19.39 27.56
CA GLY A 309 2.83 18.47 26.74
C GLY A 309 3.19 18.47 25.26
N ARG A 310 4.40 18.92 24.88
CA ARG A 310 4.89 18.93 23.49
C ARG A 310 5.92 17.83 23.25
N TYR A 311 5.93 17.30 22.03
CA TYR A 311 6.91 16.34 21.57
C TYR A 311 8.25 17.00 21.32
N VAL A 312 9.31 16.30 21.71
CA VAL A 312 10.70 16.67 21.42
C VAL A 312 10.99 16.36 19.96
N GLY A 313 11.55 17.33 19.24
CA GLY A 313 12.09 17.11 17.90
C GLY A 313 13.44 17.79 17.70
N TYR A 314 14.18 17.33 16.70
CA TYR A 314 15.38 18.04 16.23
C TYR A 314 14.96 19.24 15.36
N ASN A 315 15.61 20.39 15.55
CA ASN A 315 15.31 21.61 14.80
C ASN A 315 16.48 22.07 13.90
N TRP A 316 17.29 21.13 13.42
CA TRP A 316 18.51 21.36 12.64
C TRP A 316 19.68 21.98 13.42
N SER A 317 19.51 22.22 14.72
CA SER A 317 20.58 22.69 15.61
C SER A 317 20.61 21.92 16.92
N ASN A 318 19.49 21.90 17.65
CA ASN A 318 19.34 21.24 18.95
C ASN A 318 18.01 20.47 19.01
N PHE A 319 17.70 19.92 20.17
CA PHE A 319 16.41 19.28 20.44
C PHE A 319 15.49 20.23 21.20
N VAL A 320 14.25 20.39 20.75
CA VAL A 320 13.26 21.31 21.33
C VAL A 320 11.92 20.61 21.49
N ASN A 321 11.20 20.91 22.58
CA ASN A 321 9.87 20.39 22.88
C ASN A 321 8.75 21.37 22.47
N ASP A 322 8.52 21.56 21.18
CA ASP A 322 7.57 22.53 20.63
C ASP A 322 6.48 21.90 19.73
N GLN A 323 6.61 20.62 19.42
CA GLN A 323 5.71 19.94 18.48
C GLN A 323 4.44 19.44 19.17
N LYS A 324 3.28 19.68 18.55
CA LYS A 324 1.99 19.16 19.06
C LYS A 324 1.84 17.66 18.82
N GLN A 325 2.37 17.18 17.70
CA GLN A 325 2.33 15.80 17.23
C GLN A 325 3.59 15.57 16.37
N PRO A 326 4.06 14.32 16.22
CA PRO A 326 5.00 13.98 15.16
C PRO A 326 4.44 14.38 13.78
N ASN A 327 5.20 15.13 12.99
CA ASN A 327 4.79 15.62 11.67
C ASN A 327 6.00 16.09 10.84
N GLY A 328 5.74 16.71 9.69
CA GLY A 328 6.75 17.36 8.84
C GLY A 328 7.31 16.46 7.75
N TRP A 329 8.06 17.05 6.81
CA TRP A 329 8.66 16.33 5.67
C TRP A 329 9.68 15.28 6.14
N TYR A 330 10.53 15.69 7.07
CA TYR A 330 11.35 14.81 7.89
C TYR A 330 10.71 14.78 9.26
N VAL A 331 10.29 13.60 9.73
CA VAL A 331 9.64 13.47 11.04
C VAL A 331 10.73 13.41 12.10
N GLN A 332 11.04 14.56 12.66
CA GLN A 332 12.21 14.80 13.52
C GLN A 332 11.96 14.45 15.00
N GLN A 333 10.86 13.79 15.32
CA GLN A 333 10.45 13.47 16.70
C GLN A 333 10.76 12.02 17.10
N GLN A 334 11.56 11.32 16.30
CA GLN A 334 11.84 9.89 16.46
C GLN A 334 13.16 9.65 17.20
N PHE A 335 13.13 8.74 18.17
CA PHE A 335 14.28 8.35 18.97
C PHE A 335 14.35 6.84 19.17
N LYS A 336 15.54 6.33 19.53
CA LYS A 336 15.73 4.99 20.09
C LYS A 336 16.41 5.10 21.45
N LEU A 337 15.88 4.36 22.43
CA LEU A 337 16.50 4.19 23.74
C LEU A 337 17.37 2.92 23.70
N GLU A 338 18.63 3.06 23.30
CA GLU A 338 19.55 1.93 23.14
C GLU A 338 20.13 1.51 24.50
N ARG A 339 19.66 0.40 25.07
CA ARG A 339 20.21 -0.16 26.31
C ARG A 339 21.64 -0.70 26.09
N GLN A 340 22.55 -0.35 26.98
CA GLN A 340 23.94 -0.80 26.98
C GLN A 340 24.14 -1.98 27.95
N ASP A 341 25.29 -2.66 27.85
CA ASP A 341 25.63 -3.83 28.67
C ASP A 341 25.69 -3.51 30.17
N ASP A 342 26.10 -2.29 30.52
CA ASP A 342 26.14 -1.77 31.90
C ASP A 342 24.75 -1.38 32.46
N GLY A 343 23.69 -1.52 31.64
CA GLY A 343 22.32 -1.18 31.99
C GLY A 343 21.91 0.28 31.79
N THR A 344 22.84 1.15 31.38
CA THR A 344 22.56 2.53 30.96
C THR A 344 21.92 2.56 29.58
N TYR A 345 21.48 3.74 29.15
CA TYR A 345 20.86 3.98 27.85
C TYR A 345 21.58 5.09 27.12
N LEU A 346 21.78 4.88 25.82
CA LEU A 346 22.09 5.96 24.88
C LEU A 346 20.79 6.41 24.23
N LEU A 347 20.59 7.71 24.14
CA LEU A 347 19.49 8.29 23.39
C LEU A 347 19.96 8.54 21.95
N ARG A 348 19.45 7.77 21.00
CA ARG A 348 19.76 7.91 19.58
C ARG A 348 18.64 8.63 18.87
N TYR A 349 18.97 9.68 18.14
CA TYR A 349 18.09 10.32 17.18
C TYR A 349 17.83 9.40 15.97
N ALA A 350 16.57 9.27 15.58
CA ALA A 350 16.12 8.40 14.52
C ALA A 350 15.15 9.12 13.56
N GLY A 351 15.30 10.43 13.40
CA GLY A 351 14.54 11.18 12.40
C GLY A 351 14.77 10.62 10.99
N TYR A 352 13.78 10.76 10.12
CA TYR A 352 13.83 10.15 8.79
C TYR A 352 14.97 10.66 7.91
N GLU A 353 15.38 11.90 8.08
CA GLU A 353 16.54 12.42 7.35
C GLU A 353 17.83 11.65 7.67
N THR A 354 17.90 10.92 8.78
CA THR A 354 19.11 10.17 9.17
C THR A 354 19.39 8.97 8.26
N SER A 355 18.40 8.48 7.49
CA SER A 355 18.59 7.46 6.46
C SER A 355 18.96 8.01 5.09
N GLU A 356 18.91 9.34 4.91
CA GLU A 356 19.20 9.96 3.63
C GLU A 356 20.70 9.97 3.32
N SER A 357 21.06 9.79 2.06
CA SER A 357 22.46 9.67 1.64
C SER A 357 23.31 10.94 1.89
N TRP A 358 22.65 12.09 2.04
CA TRP A 358 23.30 13.38 2.30
C TRP A 358 23.49 13.66 3.80
N TRP A 359 22.87 12.87 4.69
CA TRP A 359 23.03 13.04 6.13
C TRP A 359 24.37 12.48 6.60
N SER A 360 25.21 13.35 7.16
CA SER A 360 26.54 12.99 7.71
C SER A 360 26.70 13.34 9.18
N ASN A 361 25.67 13.93 9.79
CA ASN A 361 25.72 14.30 11.19
C ASN A 361 25.69 13.06 12.10
N PRO A 362 26.31 13.13 13.28
CA PRO A 362 26.12 12.11 14.31
C PRO A 362 24.64 11.95 14.68
N VAL A 363 24.30 10.84 15.32
CA VAL A 363 22.90 10.49 15.65
C VAL A 363 22.67 10.21 17.13
N TYR A 364 23.65 10.44 18.01
CA TYR A 364 23.46 10.27 19.45
C TYR A 364 23.31 11.60 20.14
N LEU A 365 22.57 11.64 21.24
CA LEU A 365 22.38 12.84 22.05
C LEU A 365 23.46 12.95 23.13
N GLY A 366 23.93 14.18 23.34
CA GLY A 366 24.83 14.54 24.43
C GLY A 366 25.09 16.05 24.47
N PRO A 367 25.71 16.56 25.53
CA PRO A 367 26.07 17.97 25.63
C PRO A 367 27.04 18.39 24.51
N THR A 368 26.72 19.44 23.77
CA THR A 368 27.58 19.97 22.70
C THR A 368 28.54 21.05 23.18
N GLY A 369 28.35 21.55 24.41
CA GLY A 369 29.17 22.57 25.06
C GLY A 369 29.08 22.49 26.59
N THR A 370 29.58 23.54 27.27
CA THR A 370 29.66 23.58 28.74
C THR A 370 28.36 24.01 29.43
N ASP A 371 27.42 24.57 28.68
CA ASP A 371 26.13 25.05 29.20
C ASP A 371 25.07 23.93 29.34
N GLY A 372 25.45 22.69 29.01
CA GLY A 372 24.61 21.50 29.10
C GLY A 372 23.61 21.33 27.96
N THR A 373 23.61 22.20 26.93
CA THR A 373 22.68 22.07 25.80
C THR A 373 22.92 20.79 25.01
N LEU A 374 21.85 20.03 24.79
CA LEU A 374 21.89 18.76 24.08
C LEU A 374 21.77 18.97 22.57
N GLY A 375 22.66 18.29 21.84
CA GLY A 375 22.64 18.20 20.40
C GLY A 375 23.17 16.85 19.94
N LEU A 376 23.52 16.77 18.66
CA LEU A 376 24.03 15.55 18.04
C LEU A 376 25.54 15.38 18.31
N VAL A 377 25.94 14.24 18.84
CA VAL A 377 27.32 13.86 19.14
C VAL A 377 27.64 12.45 18.63
N ALA A 378 28.93 12.18 18.43
CA ALA A 378 29.41 10.84 18.06
C ALA A 378 29.17 9.85 19.21
N LYS A 379 29.06 8.55 18.88
CA LYS A 379 28.67 7.51 19.85
C LYS A 379 29.58 7.44 21.07
N ASP A 380 30.88 7.63 20.87
CA ASP A 380 31.91 7.64 21.92
C ASP A 380 31.82 8.84 22.87
N ARG A 381 31.09 9.89 22.48
CA ARG A 381 30.80 11.08 23.29
C ARG A 381 29.35 11.16 23.74
N ALA A 382 28.52 10.16 23.41
CA ALA A 382 27.14 10.12 23.83
C ALA A 382 27.05 10.03 25.36
N ALA A 383 26.10 10.75 25.95
CA ALA A 383 25.87 10.66 27.38
C ALA A 383 25.18 9.33 27.72
N HIS A 384 25.60 8.72 28.84
CA HIS A 384 25.06 7.47 29.33
C HIS A 384 24.00 7.77 30.39
N TYR A 385 22.74 7.55 30.05
CA TYR A 385 21.61 7.87 30.91
C TYR A 385 21.13 6.65 31.70
N THR A 386 20.83 6.84 32.98
CA THR A 386 19.84 5.99 33.64
C THR A 386 18.44 6.37 33.16
N LYS A 387 17.58 5.37 33.01
CA LYS A 387 16.16 5.54 32.64
C LYS A 387 15.32 5.28 33.87
N ASP A 388 15.09 6.33 34.65
CA ASP A 388 14.33 6.24 35.89
C ASP A 388 12.83 6.33 35.55
N VAL A 389 12.09 5.25 35.79
CA VAL A 389 10.63 5.26 35.62
C VAL A 389 10.01 6.01 36.79
N VAL A 390 9.60 7.25 36.55
CA VAL A 390 8.91 8.11 37.53
C VAL A 390 7.49 7.61 37.76
N ARG A 391 6.85 7.09 36.71
CA ARG A 391 5.48 6.58 36.72
C ARG A 391 5.34 5.50 35.67
N SER A 392 4.86 4.32 36.07
CA SER A 392 4.54 3.27 35.11
C SER A 392 3.17 3.52 34.48
N GLY A 393 3.12 3.61 33.15
CA GLY A 393 1.87 3.79 32.43
C GLY A 393 0.98 2.55 32.51
N VAL A 394 1.59 1.36 32.53
CA VAL A 394 0.87 0.08 32.67
C VAL A 394 0.18 0.00 34.03
N ASP A 395 0.87 0.36 35.12
CA ASP A 395 0.28 0.32 36.47
C ASP A 395 -0.88 1.32 36.61
N GLU A 396 -0.77 2.51 36.01
CA GLU A 396 -1.86 3.48 35.97
C GLU A 396 -3.07 2.97 35.20
N ALA A 397 -2.87 2.34 34.04
CA ALA A 397 -3.95 1.78 33.25
C ALA A 397 -4.64 0.64 34.01
N VAL A 398 -3.87 -0.24 34.63
CA VAL A 398 -4.40 -1.27 35.53
C VAL A 398 -5.23 -0.65 36.67
N ALA A 399 -4.76 0.44 37.28
CA ALA A 399 -5.50 1.15 38.33
C ALA A 399 -6.79 1.79 37.79
N ALA A 400 -6.78 2.36 36.58
CA ALA A 400 -7.92 3.02 35.96
C ALA A 400 -9.07 2.05 35.65
N VAL A 401 -8.74 0.82 35.21
CA VAL A 401 -9.73 -0.21 34.84
C VAL A 401 -10.19 -1.08 36.01
N LYS A 402 -9.44 -1.12 37.12
CA LYS A 402 -9.73 -2.00 38.26
C LYS A 402 -11.06 -1.62 38.91
N GLY A 403 -11.95 -2.61 39.05
CA GLY A 403 -13.28 -2.42 39.61
C GLY A 403 -14.26 -1.69 38.68
N LYS A 404 -13.87 -1.39 37.43
CA LYS A 404 -14.79 -0.91 36.41
C LYS A 404 -15.58 -2.05 35.82
N ASP A 405 -16.80 -1.77 35.39
CA ASP A 405 -17.63 -2.76 34.71
C ASP A 405 -17.06 -3.10 33.33
N GLN A 406 -16.43 -2.12 32.68
CA GLN A 406 -15.97 -2.21 31.29
C GLN A 406 -14.65 -1.46 31.09
N ALA A 407 -13.79 -1.98 30.21
CA ALA A 407 -12.54 -1.33 29.83
C ALA A 407 -12.42 -1.29 28.31
N VAL A 408 -11.98 -0.15 27.78
CA VAL A 408 -11.65 0.04 26.36
C VAL A 408 -10.18 0.40 26.28
N VAL A 409 -9.40 -0.30 25.46
CA VAL A 409 -7.99 0.01 25.22
C VAL A 409 -7.79 0.35 23.75
N VAL A 410 -7.24 1.54 23.46
CA VAL A 410 -7.01 2.04 22.10
C VAL A 410 -5.51 2.03 21.79
N VAL A 411 -5.11 1.15 20.87
CA VAL A 411 -3.72 0.89 20.46
C VAL A 411 -3.62 0.92 18.93
N GLY A 412 -2.41 0.99 18.39
CA GLY A 412 -2.22 1.02 16.95
C GLY A 412 -0.97 1.77 16.52
N SER A 413 -1.11 2.64 15.52
CA SER A 413 0.01 3.34 14.88
C SER A 413 -0.12 4.85 14.97
N ASP A 414 1.02 5.54 14.87
CA ASP A 414 1.09 6.94 14.45
C ASP A 414 1.35 6.97 12.92
N PRO A 415 0.50 7.63 12.11
CA PRO A 415 0.60 7.63 10.65
C PRO A 415 1.81 8.41 10.13
N SER A 416 2.45 9.25 10.95
CA SER A 416 3.70 9.92 10.60
C SER A 416 4.95 9.09 10.94
N ILE A 417 4.83 8.04 11.76
CA ILE A 417 6.00 7.27 12.25
C ILE A 417 6.02 5.85 11.71
N ASN A 418 4.88 5.17 11.76
CA ASN A 418 4.87 3.75 11.42
C ASN A 418 5.04 3.55 9.92
N GLY A 419 4.35 4.31 9.08
CA GLY A 419 4.49 4.19 7.63
C GLY A 419 3.86 5.39 6.94
N ARG A 420 4.54 5.94 5.95
CA ARG A 420 4.10 7.14 5.24
C ARG A 420 4.77 7.22 3.89
N GLU A 421 4.39 8.22 3.12
CA GLU A 421 5.12 8.55 1.90
C GLU A 421 6.64 8.68 2.15
N ALA A 422 7.46 8.16 1.24
CA ALA A 422 8.91 7.98 1.32
C ALA A 422 9.42 6.96 2.37
N HIS A 423 8.57 6.37 3.21
CA HIS A 423 9.00 5.48 4.30
C HIS A 423 8.06 4.29 4.53
N ASP A 424 8.51 3.10 4.14
CA ASP A 424 7.83 1.84 4.40
C ASP A 424 8.05 1.33 5.84
N ARG A 425 7.12 0.51 6.32
CA ARG A 425 7.30 -0.29 7.54
C ARG A 425 8.32 -1.40 7.33
N THR A 426 9.13 -1.67 8.36
CA THR A 426 10.06 -2.80 8.37
C THR A 426 9.48 -4.10 8.94
N ASP A 427 8.34 -4.01 9.64
CA ASP A 427 7.61 -5.16 10.19
C ASP A 427 6.10 -4.87 10.29
N LEU A 428 5.29 -5.91 10.53
CA LEU A 428 3.84 -5.78 10.74
C LEU A 428 3.42 -5.75 12.21
N ALA A 429 4.34 -5.74 13.19
CA ALA A 429 4.01 -5.96 14.59
C ALA A 429 3.29 -4.76 15.24
N LEU A 430 2.46 -5.04 16.25
CA LEU A 430 2.06 -4.02 17.21
C LEU A 430 3.26 -3.71 18.12
N ALA A 431 3.39 -2.45 18.56
CA ALA A 431 4.45 -2.05 19.49
C ALA A 431 4.45 -2.95 20.75
N PRO A 432 5.61 -3.49 21.19
CA PRO A 432 5.67 -4.42 22.32
C PRO A 432 5.09 -3.86 23.63
N THR A 433 5.29 -2.57 23.90
CA THR A 433 4.74 -1.93 25.10
C THR A 433 3.21 -1.80 25.04
N GLN A 434 2.64 -1.56 23.85
CA GLN A 434 1.19 -1.53 23.65
C GLN A 434 0.58 -2.93 23.81
N GLU A 435 1.26 -3.99 23.33
CA GLU A 435 0.85 -5.37 23.60
C GLU A 435 0.87 -5.70 25.11
N ALA A 436 1.94 -5.29 25.82
CA ALA A 436 2.06 -5.49 27.26
C ALA A 436 0.97 -4.74 28.05
N LEU A 437 0.66 -3.50 27.65
CA LEU A 437 -0.43 -2.70 28.21
C LEU A 437 -1.78 -3.43 28.09
N VAL A 438 -2.13 -3.90 26.89
CA VAL A 438 -3.38 -4.63 26.65
C VAL A 438 -3.46 -5.88 27.53
N LYS A 439 -2.37 -6.65 27.62
CA LYS A 439 -2.32 -7.86 28.46
C LYS A 439 -2.55 -7.56 29.94
N ALA A 440 -1.89 -6.53 30.47
CA ALA A 440 -2.04 -6.11 31.86
C ALA A 440 -3.46 -5.61 32.17
N VAL A 441 -4.01 -4.75 31.30
CA VAL A 441 -5.40 -4.26 31.43
C VAL A 441 -6.41 -5.41 31.36
N ARG A 442 -6.25 -6.35 30.43
CA ARG A 442 -7.11 -7.54 30.31
C ARG A 442 -7.03 -8.44 31.55
N ALA A 443 -5.85 -8.57 32.16
CA ALA A 443 -5.69 -9.32 33.40
C ALA A 443 -6.41 -8.63 34.58
N ALA A 444 -6.40 -7.29 34.62
CA ALA A 444 -7.06 -6.50 35.66
C ALA A 444 -8.58 -6.39 35.47
N ASN A 445 -9.05 -6.34 34.22
CA ASN A 445 -10.47 -6.27 33.88
C ASN A 445 -10.80 -7.28 32.75
N PRO A 446 -11.62 -8.31 33.03
CA PRO A 446 -11.87 -9.30 32.02
C PRO A 446 -12.85 -8.89 30.90
N HIS A 447 -13.49 -7.73 31.04
CA HIS A 447 -14.41 -7.15 30.06
C HIS A 447 -13.73 -6.09 29.18
N THR A 448 -12.46 -6.31 28.85
CA THR A 448 -11.66 -5.42 27.99
C THR A 448 -12.03 -5.56 26.51
N VAL A 449 -12.36 -4.45 25.87
CA VAL A 449 -12.44 -4.31 24.42
C VAL A 449 -11.19 -3.62 23.91
N VAL A 450 -10.59 -4.14 22.85
CA VAL A 450 -9.43 -3.50 22.21
C VAL A 450 -9.84 -2.89 20.89
N ILE A 451 -9.48 -1.62 20.70
CA ILE A 451 -9.59 -0.89 19.44
C ILE A 451 -8.19 -0.81 18.85
N VAL A 452 -8.04 -1.30 17.63
CA VAL A 452 -6.83 -1.15 16.83
C VAL A 452 -7.06 -0.01 15.85
N GLU A 453 -6.43 1.13 16.09
CA GLU A 453 -6.48 2.31 15.23
C GLU A 453 -5.19 2.43 14.42
N ASN A 454 -5.21 1.98 13.16
CA ASN A 454 -4.03 2.01 12.29
C ASN A 454 -4.40 1.98 10.79
N SER A 455 -3.49 2.41 9.93
CA SER A 455 -3.72 2.56 8.48
C SER A 455 -3.51 1.29 7.65
N TYR A 456 -2.97 0.22 8.24
CA TYR A 456 -2.51 -0.96 7.50
C TYR A 456 -2.67 -2.25 8.30
N PRO A 457 -2.48 -3.45 7.70
CA PRO A 457 -2.54 -4.71 8.42
C PRO A 457 -1.45 -4.76 9.48
N THR A 458 -1.84 -5.18 10.69
CA THR A 458 -0.93 -5.39 11.81
C THR A 458 -1.13 -6.78 12.38
N THR A 459 -0.03 -7.45 12.68
CA THR A 459 -0.04 -8.72 13.41
C THR A 459 -0.39 -8.43 14.86
N LEU A 460 -1.35 -9.19 15.41
CA LEU A 460 -1.83 -9.03 16.78
C LEU A 460 -1.31 -10.14 17.71
N GLY A 461 -0.46 -11.04 17.19
CA GLY A 461 0.15 -12.14 17.93
C GLY A 461 -0.85 -12.89 18.83
N SER A 462 -0.52 -12.96 20.12
CA SER A 462 -1.33 -13.62 21.14
C SER A 462 -2.62 -12.86 21.51
N LEU A 463 -2.64 -11.53 21.36
CA LEU A 463 -3.80 -10.70 21.70
C LEU A 463 -5.05 -11.13 20.96
N GLN A 464 -4.92 -11.55 19.69
CA GLN A 464 -6.04 -12.05 18.89
C GLN A 464 -6.83 -13.16 19.60
N LYS A 465 -6.15 -14.01 20.37
CA LYS A 465 -6.78 -15.10 21.13
C LYS A 465 -7.21 -14.67 22.54
N GLU A 466 -6.43 -13.83 23.20
CA GLU A 466 -6.56 -13.52 24.63
C GLU A 466 -7.63 -12.48 24.97
N VAL A 467 -7.89 -11.52 24.07
CA VAL A 467 -8.88 -10.45 24.34
C VAL A 467 -10.27 -10.85 23.82
N PRO A 468 -11.36 -10.51 24.54
CA PRO A 468 -12.70 -10.96 24.18
C PRO A 468 -13.30 -10.20 23.00
N ALA A 469 -12.82 -8.98 22.70
CA ALA A 469 -13.30 -8.20 21.57
C ALA A 469 -12.19 -7.37 20.94
N LEU A 470 -12.19 -7.33 19.60
CA LEU A 470 -11.29 -6.54 18.76
C LEU A 470 -12.12 -5.79 17.72
N LEU A 471 -11.97 -4.47 17.69
CA LEU A 471 -12.50 -3.59 16.65
C LEU A 471 -11.31 -2.93 15.95
N TRP A 472 -11.34 -2.86 14.62
CA TRP A 472 -10.36 -2.12 13.84
C TRP A 472 -11.01 -0.89 13.20
N THR A 473 -10.30 0.22 13.24
CA THR A 473 -10.59 1.43 12.45
C THR A 473 -9.29 1.96 11.86
N THR A 474 -9.38 2.64 10.72
CA THR A 474 -8.30 3.53 10.27
C THR A 474 -8.32 4.81 11.10
N HIS A 475 -7.36 5.71 10.89
CA HIS A 475 -7.47 7.11 11.32
C HIS A 475 -8.63 7.77 10.56
N ALA A 476 -9.83 7.72 11.13
CA ALA A 476 -11.09 7.97 10.43
C ALA A 476 -11.55 9.44 10.48
N GLY A 477 -10.61 10.36 10.74
CA GLY A 477 -10.83 11.80 10.77
C GLY A 477 -11.59 12.29 12.01
N GLN A 478 -12.20 13.46 11.88
CA GLN A 478 -12.76 14.26 12.99
C GLN A 478 -13.88 13.59 13.80
N GLU A 479 -14.55 12.59 13.24
CA GLU A 479 -15.69 11.90 13.85
C GLU A 479 -15.34 10.48 14.37
N THR A 480 -14.05 10.15 14.44
CA THR A 480 -13.56 8.83 14.89
C THR A 480 -14.16 8.41 16.23
N GLY A 481 -14.10 9.28 17.25
CA GLY A 481 -14.61 8.97 18.58
C GLY A 481 -16.12 8.72 18.63
N ASN A 482 -16.90 9.54 17.93
CA ASN A 482 -18.35 9.37 17.84
C ASN A 482 -18.74 8.07 17.12
N ALA A 483 -18.05 7.73 16.04
CA ALA A 483 -18.25 6.49 15.31
C ALA A 483 -17.91 5.26 16.18
N LEU A 484 -16.78 5.30 16.89
CA LEU A 484 -16.39 4.26 17.83
C LEU A 484 -17.44 4.12 18.95
N ALA A 485 -17.90 5.22 19.54
CA ALA A 485 -18.93 5.19 20.57
C ALA A 485 -20.26 4.60 20.05
N ASP A 486 -20.67 4.91 18.82
CA ASP A 486 -21.87 4.33 18.23
C ASP A 486 -21.76 2.81 18.09
N LEU A 487 -20.59 2.32 17.68
CA LEU A 487 -20.32 0.90 17.52
C LEU A 487 -20.18 0.19 18.87
N LEU A 488 -19.39 0.74 19.79
CA LEU A 488 -19.15 0.15 21.11
C LEU A 488 -20.45 -0.03 21.88
N TYR A 489 -21.33 0.97 21.89
CA TYR A 489 -22.59 0.94 22.65
C TYR A 489 -23.79 0.43 21.83
N GLY A 490 -23.56 0.03 20.58
CA GLY A 490 -24.55 -0.65 19.73
C GLY A 490 -25.66 0.25 19.19
N ASP A 491 -25.43 1.56 19.12
CA ASP A 491 -26.27 2.51 18.38
C ASP A 491 -26.08 2.33 16.86
N ALA A 492 -24.89 1.91 16.46
CA ALA A 492 -24.60 1.36 15.14
C ALA A 492 -24.20 -0.13 15.26
N ASN A 493 -24.50 -0.89 14.20
CA ASN A 493 -24.07 -2.26 14.07
C ASN A 493 -22.83 -2.31 13.13
N PRO A 494 -21.69 -2.88 13.55
CA PRO A 494 -20.52 -3.02 12.70
C PRO A 494 -20.85 -3.68 11.36
N SER A 495 -20.43 -3.02 10.27
CA SER A 495 -20.68 -3.48 8.89
C SER A 495 -19.50 -3.31 7.94
N GLY A 496 -18.35 -2.83 8.43
CA GLY A 496 -17.12 -2.80 7.65
C GLY A 496 -16.64 -4.21 7.29
N ARG A 497 -15.86 -4.31 6.22
CA ARG A 497 -15.17 -5.53 5.79
C ARG A 497 -13.73 -5.19 5.42
N LEU A 498 -12.78 -6.06 5.77
CA LEU A 498 -11.38 -5.88 5.42
C LEU A 498 -11.20 -5.83 3.89
N THR A 499 -10.54 -4.80 3.40
CA THR A 499 -10.15 -4.67 1.97
C THR A 499 -8.80 -5.30 1.67
N GLN A 500 -8.11 -5.82 2.69
CA GLN A 500 -6.79 -6.40 2.60
C GLN A 500 -6.73 -7.71 3.40
N THR A 501 -5.84 -8.62 3.01
CA THR A 501 -5.56 -9.84 3.80
C THR A 501 -4.61 -9.47 4.92
N TRP A 502 -4.98 -9.79 6.17
CA TRP A 502 -4.08 -9.64 7.31
C TRP A 502 -3.34 -10.96 7.48
N TYR A 503 -2.03 -10.94 7.21
CA TYR A 503 -1.15 -12.09 7.37
C TYR A 503 -0.86 -12.33 8.85
N ARG A 504 -0.40 -13.54 9.19
CA ARG A 504 -0.08 -13.88 10.59
C ARG A 504 1.31 -13.41 10.98
N SER A 505 2.22 -13.34 10.02
CA SER A 505 3.59 -12.91 10.23
C SER A 505 4.19 -12.39 8.93
N ASP A 506 5.27 -11.63 9.07
CA ASP A 506 6.05 -11.08 7.95
C ASP A 506 6.69 -12.19 7.11
N SER A 507 6.93 -13.36 7.72
CA SER A 507 7.45 -14.54 6.99
C SER A 507 6.47 -15.14 5.98
N ASP A 508 5.18 -14.74 6.03
CA ASP A 508 4.20 -15.08 5.01
C ASP A 508 4.29 -14.17 3.77
N LEU A 509 5.14 -13.13 3.79
CA LEU A 509 5.31 -12.16 2.72
C LEU A 509 6.65 -12.33 1.99
N PRO A 510 6.68 -12.17 0.66
CA PRO A 510 7.94 -12.04 -0.06
C PRO A 510 8.56 -10.65 0.14
N SER A 511 9.67 -10.37 -0.53
CA SER A 511 10.24 -9.03 -0.59
C SER A 511 9.19 -8.00 -1.01
N ILE A 512 9.29 -6.77 -0.49
CA ILE A 512 8.40 -5.67 -0.85
C ILE A 512 8.47 -5.34 -2.35
N LEU A 513 9.62 -5.62 -2.98
CA LEU A 513 9.87 -5.44 -4.41
C LEU A 513 9.43 -6.64 -5.27
N ASP A 514 8.83 -7.67 -4.67
CA ASP A 514 8.27 -8.80 -5.42
C ASP A 514 6.82 -8.54 -5.82
N TYR A 515 6.66 -8.12 -7.07
CA TYR A 515 5.38 -7.80 -7.69
C TYR A 515 4.75 -8.96 -8.46
N ASP A 516 5.40 -10.13 -8.61
CA ASP A 516 4.74 -11.30 -9.22
C ASP A 516 3.84 -12.02 -8.22
N ILE A 517 2.64 -11.45 -8.03
CA ILE A 517 1.64 -11.99 -7.09
C ILE A 517 1.20 -13.41 -7.44
N ILE A 518 1.40 -13.87 -8.68
CA ILE A 518 0.99 -15.20 -9.16
C ILE A 518 2.05 -16.23 -8.76
N LYS A 519 3.33 -15.92 -9.00
CA LYS A 519 4.44 -16.81 -8.66
C LYS A 519 4.64 -16.89 -7.15
N SER A 520 4.59 -15.74 -6.48
CA SER A 520 4.89 -15.62 -5.05
C SER A 520 3.67 -15.81 -4.15
N ASP A 521 2.57 -16.34 -4.71
CA ASP A 521 1.35 -16.71 -3.98
C ASP A 521 0.82 -15.61 -3.06
N ARG A 522 0.76 -14.38 -3.56
CA ARG A 522 0.33 -13.23 -2.76
C ARG A 522 -1.18 -12.98 -2.86
N THR A 523 -1.68 -12.22 -1.90
CA THR A 523 -3.10 -11.81 -1.76
C THR A 523 -4.03 -13.00 -1.52
N TYR A 524 -5.31 -12.74 -1.19
CA TYR A 524 -6.30 -13.80 -1.09
C TYR A 524 -6.50 -14.61 -2.40
N GLN A 525 -6.04 -14.08 -3.53
CA GLN A 525 -6.17 -14.74 -4.83
C GLN A 525 -5.24 -15.94 -4.95
N TYR A 526 -4.02 -15.90 -4.42
CA TYR A 526 -3.04 -16.97 -4.59
C TYR A 526 -2.47 -17.51 -3.28
N PHE A 527 -2.60 -16.78 -2.16
CA PHE A 527 -2.08 -17.19 -0.87
C PHE A 527 -2.71 -18.48 -0.36
N THR A 528 -1.87 -19.49 -0.19
CA THR A 528 -2.25 -20.84 0.29
C THR A 528 -2.08 -20.99 1.79
N GLY A 529 -1.39 -20.05 2.45
CA GLY A 529 -1.29 -20.00 3.90
C GLY A 529 -2.61 -19.60 4.56
N GLN A 530 -2.61 -19.56 5.90
CA GLN A 530 -3.78 -19.16 6.68
C GLN A 530 -3.61 -17.71 7.14
N ALA A 531 -4.55 -16.85 6.74
CA ALA A 531 -4.61 -15.47 7.16
C ALA A 531 -4.94 -15.34 8.66
N LEU A 532 -4.47 -14.27 9.30
CA LEU A 532 -4.96 -13.83 10.61
C LEU A 532 -6.41 -13.36 10.49
N TYR A 533 -6.67 -12.51 9.49
CA TYR A 533 -8.02 -12.17 9.03
C TYR A 533 -8.05 -12.15 7.50
N PRO A 534 -8.96 -12.92 6.86
CA PRO A 534 -9.01 -13.03 5.42
C PRO A 534 -9.60 -11.79 4.76
N PHE A 535 -9.31 -11.58 3.47
CA PHE A 535 -9.96 -10.53 2.67
C PHE A 535 -11.48 -10.62 2.76
N GLY A 536 -12.13 -9.46 2.92
CA GLY A 536 -13.57 -9.33 3.01
C GLY A 536 -14.15 -9.72 4.38
N TYR A 537 -13.33 -9.98 5.40
CA TYR A 537 -13.79 -10.38 6.74
C TYR A 537 -14.33 -9.21 7.57
N GLY A 538 -15.33 -9.48 8.42
CA GLY A 538 -15.86 -8.54 9.42
C GLY A 538 -17.13 -9.09 10.07
N LEU A 539 -17.22 -8.99 11.39
CA LEU A 539 -18.37 -9.45 12.17
C LEU A 539 -19.47 -8.38 12.25
N SER A 540 -20.59 -8.77 12.85
CA SER A 540 -21.76 -7.92 13.11
C SER A 540 -22.37 -8.29 14.46
N TYR A 541 -23.16 -7.40 15.06
CA TYR A 541 -23.98 -7.72 16.25
C TYR A 541 -25.24 -8.53 15.92
N THR A 542 -25.42 -8.92 14.66
CA THR A 542 -26.46 -9.85 14.24
C THR A 542 -25.86 -10.94 13.36
N SER A 543 -26.64 -11.97 13.06
CA SER A 543 -26.24 -13.07 12.19
C SER A 543 -27.03 -13.04 10.88
N PHE A 544 -26.41 -13.55 9.81
CA PHE A 544 -27.03 -13.62 8.49
C PHE A 544 -26.97 -15.03 7.95
N ARG A 545 -28.11 -15.53 7.48
CA ARG A 545 -28.22 -16.81 6.76
C ARG A 545 -28.38 -16.56 5.28
N TYR A 546 -27.64 -17.32 4.47
CA TYR A 546 -27.72 -17.26 3.02
C TYR A 546 -28.55 -18.44 2.51
N GLY A 547 -29.44 -18.19 1.55
CA GLY A 547 -30.20 -19.22 0.85
C GLY A 547 -29.42 -19.88 -0.29
N GLY A 548 -30.12 -20.68 -1.09
CA GLY A 548 -29.53 -21.29 -2.29
C GLY A 548 -29.15 -20.25 -3.34
N LEU A 549 -27.97 -20.42 -3.93
CA LEU A 549 -27.47 -19.58 -5.02
C LEU A 549 -28.13 -19.98 -6.35
N LYS A 550 -28.74 -19.02 -7.04
CA LYS A 550 -29.45 -19.27 -8.31
C LYS A 550 -28.94 -18.31 -9.40
N ARG A 551 -28.83 -18.80 -10.63
CA ARG A 551 -28.59 -17.95 -11.79
C ARG A 551 -29.79 -17.03 -12.00
N ALA A 552 -29.56 -15.75 -12.26
CA ALA A 552 -30.62 -14.78 -12.55
C ALA A 552 -30.08 -13.66 -13.46
N GLY A 553 -30.70 -13.45 -14.61
CA GLY A 553 -30.27 -12.43 -15.58
C GLY A 553 -28.79 -12.59 -15.97
N ASP A 554 -28.03 -11.49 -15.87
CA ASP A 554 -26.61 -11.40 -16.17
C ASP A 554 -25.69 -11.74 -14.97
N GLY A 555 -26.20 -12.50 -14.00
CA GLY A 555 -25.42 -12.91 -12.83
C GLY A 555 -26.12 -13.96 -11.97
N TYR A 556 -25.99 -13.82 -10.66
CA TYR A 556 -26.57 -14.71 -9.66
C TYR A 556 -27.35 -13.94 -8.61
N GLN A 557 -28.29 -14.63 -7.96
CA GLN A 557 -29.01 -14.09 -6.82
C GLN A 557 -29.01 -15.07 -5.65
N VAL A 558 -29.02 -14.50 -4.44
CA VAL A 558 -29.10 -15.24 -3.19
C VAL A 558 -30.04 -14.51 -2.24
N ALA A 559 -30.89 -15.25 -1.54
CA ALA A 559 -31.69 -14.69 -0.46
C ALA A 559 -30.81 -14.57 0.79
N VAL A 560 -30.78 -13.40 1.42
CA VAL A 560 -30.07 -13.15 2.68
C VAL A 560 -31.09 -12.78 3.74
N THR A 561 -31.12 -13.56 4.82
CA THR A 561 -31.97 -13.34 5.97
C THR A 561 -31.14 -12.86 7.15
N ASN A 562 -31.55 -11.77 7.79
CA ASN A 562 -31.03 -11.44 9.12
C ASN A 562 -31.70 -12.35 10.15
N THR A 563 -30.92 -13.22 10.77
CA THR A 563 -31.41 -14.25 11.70
C THR A 563 -31.23 -13.89 13.17
N GLY A 564 -30.64 -12.73 13.47
CA GLY A 564 -30.50 -12.25 14.85
C GLY A 564 -31.62 -11.30 15.25
N SER A 565 -31.41 -10.64 16.39
CA SER A 565 -32.38 -9.75 17.05
C SER A 565 -32.13 -8.26 16.79
N ARG A 566 -31.06 -7.91 16.07
CA ARG A 566 -30.69 -6.52 15.76
C ARG A 566 -30.72 -6.25 14.26
N ALA A 567 -31.08 -5.04 13.87
CA ALA A 567 -30.87 -4.60 12.50
C ALA A 567 -29.35 -4.55 12.20
N GLY A 568 -28.96 -4.83 10.97
CA GLY A 568 -27.56 -4.81 10.55
C GLY A 568 -27.40 -4.82 9.04
N ALA A 569 -26.19 -4.52 8.57
CA ALA A 569 -25.82 -4.60 7.17
C ALA A 569 -24.86 -5.76 6.92
N GLU A 570 -25.09 -6.51 5.85
CA GLU A 570 -24.22 -7.58 5.35
C GLU A 570 -23.62 -7.15 4.01
N VAL A 571 -22.38 -7.54 3.75
CA VAL A 571 -21.73 -7.35 2.43
C VAL A 571 -21.61 -8.72 1.79
N VAL A 572 -22.53 -9.00 0.87
CA VAL A 572 -22.56 -10.26 0.13
C VAL A 572 -21.52 -10.21 -0.97
N GLN A 573 -20.58 -11.15 -0.97
CA GLN A 573 -19.43 -11.18 -1.88
C GLN A 573 -19.54 -12.39 -2.80
N LEU A 574 -19.44 -12.18 -4.12
CA LEU A 574 -19.40 -13.22 -5.15
C LEU A 574 -17.98 -13.35 -5.69
N TYR A 575 -17.44 -14.55 -5.57
CA TYR A 575 -16.15 -14.95 -6.12
C TYR A 575 -16.32 -16.01 -7.21
N THR A 576 -15.33 -16.10 -8.08
CA THR A 576 -15.20 -17.17 -9.06
C THR A 576 -13.86 -17.87 -8.95
N HIS A 577 -13.82 -19.16 -9.27
CA HIS A 577 -12.61 -19.95 -9.41
C HIS A 577 -12.73 -20.86 -10.64
N GLN A 578 -11.76 -20.79 -11.55
CA GLN A 578 -11.70 -21.67 -12.71
C GLN A 578 -10.97 -22.96 -12.32
N ARG A 579 -11.65 -24.11 -12.42
CA ARG A 579 -11.11 -25.39 -11.94
C ARG A 579 -9.92 -25.90 -12.73
N THR A 580 -9.90 -25.62 -14.03
CA THR A 580 -8.89 -26.14 -14.96
C THR A 580 -8.53 -25.05 -15.97
N SER A 581 -7.25 -24.79 -16.09
CA SER A 581 -6.65 -23.93 -17.11
C SER A 581 -5.21 -24.39 -17.31
N ARG A 582 -4.60 -24.03 -18.45
CA ARG A 582 -3.14 -24.12 -18.58
C ARG A 582 -2.43 -23.11 -17.67
N ASP A 583 -3.08 -21.99 -17.42
CA ASP A 583 -2.54 -20.87 -16.65
C ASP A 583 -2.88 -21.06 -15.17
N LYS A 584 -1.95 -20.72 -14.27
CA LYS A 584 -2.24 -20.73 -12.82
C LYS A 584 -3.41 -19.79 -12.53
N GLN A 585 -4.48 -20.33 -11.96
CA GLN A 585 -5.72 -19.60 -11.67
C GLN A 585 -5.76 -19.16 -10.20
N PRO A 586 -6.38 -18.00 -9.90
CA PRO A 586 -6.69 -17.63 -8.53
C PRO A 586 -7.48 -18.72 -7.80
N LEU A 587 -7.17 -18.93 -6.53
CA LEU A 587 -7.99 -19.72 -5.59
C LEU A 587 -9.42 -19.19 -5.55
N LYS A 588 -9.57 -17.86 -5.55
CA LYS A 588 -10.85 -17.12 -5.65
C LYS A 588 -10.56 -15.72 -6.19
N GLN A 589 -11.45 -15.19 -7.03
CA GLN A 589 -11.38 -13.79 -7.47
C GLN A 589 -12.73 -13.12 -7.26
N LEU A 590 -12.78 -11.99 -6.56
CA LEU A 590 -14.01 -11.22 -6.35
C LEU A 590 -14.49 -10.65 -7.70
N LYS A 591 -15.76 -10.86 -8.03
CA LYS A 591 -16.39 -10.36 -9.26
C LYS A 591 -17.54 -9.39 -9.00
N SER A 592 -18.21 -9.52 -7.86
CA SER A 592 -19.31 -8.64 -7.49
C SER A 592 -19.50 -8.64 -5.99
N PHE A 593 -19.96 -7.52 -5.44
CA PHE A 593 -20.41 -7.45 -4.06
C PHE A 593 -21.59 -6.50 -3.95
N GLN A 594 -22.42 -6.69 -2.92
CA GLN A 594 -23.52 -5.79 -2.61
C GLN A 594 -23.71 -5.71 -1.10
N ARG A 595 -23.75 -4.48 -0.57
CA ARG A 595 -24.17 -4.23 0.81
C ARG A 595 -25.70 -4.24 0.90
N VAL A 596 -26.26 -4.94 1.88
CA VAL A 596 -27.69 -5.01 2.14
C VAL A 596 -27.99 -4.80 3.62
N SER A 597 -28.83 -3.82 3.94
CA SER A 597 -29.32 -3.58 5.31
C SER A 597 -30.63 -4.34 5.54
N LEU A 598 -30.72 -5.03 6.67
CA LEU A 598 -31.83 -5.92 7.01
C LEU A 598 -32.27 -5.72 8.48
N LYS A 599 -33.58 -5.59 8.68
CA LYS A 599 -34.21 -5.69 10.00
C LYS A 599 -34.17 -7.14 10.53
N PRO A 600 -34.35 -7.39 11.85
CA PRO A 600 -34.48 -8.74 12.39
C PRO A 600 -35.55 -9.55 11.65
N GLY A 601 -35.20 -10.78 11.24
CA GLY A 601 -36.10 -11.68 10.48
C GLY A 601 -36.31 -11.31 9.01
N GLU A 602 -35.89 -10.11 8.57
CA GLU A 602 -36.07 -9.66 7.19
C GLU A 602 -35.21 -10.50 6.24
N THR A 603 -35.79 -10.86 5.10
CA THR A 603 -35.08 -11.51 3.99
C THR A 603 -35.14 -10.62 2.75
N ARG A 604 -33.98 -10.38 2.12
CA ARG A 604 -33.92 -9.73 0.79
C ARG A 604 -33.16 -10.61 -0.19
N THR A 605 -33.55 -10.53 -1.46
CA THR A 605 -32.80 -11.14 -2.56
C THR A 605 -31.74 -10.17 -3.03
N VAL A 606 -30.48 -10.57 -2.91
CA VAL A 606 -29.31 -9.83 -3.39
C VAL A 606 -28.97 -10.32 -4.79
N ARG A 607 -28.66 -9.40 -5.71
CA ARG A 607 -28.34 -9.71 -7.12
C ARG A 607 -26.91 -9.26 -7.42
N LEU A 608 -26.09 -10.22 -7.84
CA LEU A 608 -24.65 -10.07 -8.03
C LEU A 608 -24.34 -10.31 -9.51
N LYS A 609 -23.96 -9.26 -10.21
CA LYS A 609 -23.70 -9.28 -11.66
C LYS A 609 -22.38 -9.99 -11.95
N VAL A 610 -22.39 -10.95 -12.87
CA VAL A 610 -21.18 -11.62 -13.37
C VAL A 610 -21.46 -12.24 -14.74
N ARG A 611 -20.85 -11.65 -15.76
CA ARG A 611 -20.97 -12.03 -17.17
C ARG A 611 -19.79 -12.90 -17.59
N PRO A 612 -19.89 -13.67 -18.68
CA PRO A 612 -18.76 -14.45 -19.19
C PRO A 612 -17.50 -13.59 -19.41
N SER A 613 -17.66 -12.37 -19.91
CA SER A 613 -16.57 -11.42 -20.13
C SER A 613 -15.82 -11.05 -18.84
N ASP A 614 -16.50 -11.09 -17.70
CA ASP A 614 -15.90 -10.76 -16.40
C ASP A 614 -14.99 -11.90 -15.90
N LEU A 615 -15.02 -13.08 -16.55
CA LEU A 615 -14.13 -14.22 -16.28
C LEU A 615 -12.86 -14.22 -17.14
N ALA A 616 -12.68 -13.19 -17.97
CA ALA A 616 -11.53 -13.15 -18.85
C ALA A 616 -10.21 -13.07 -18.06
N HIS A 617 -9.19 -13.79 -18.54
CA HIS A 617 -7.80 -13.65 -18.10
C HIS A 617 -6.88 -13.47 -19.31
N TRP A 618 -5.62 -13.12 -19.06
CA TRP A 618 -4.67 -12.80 -20.13
C TRP A 618 -3.95 -14.07 -20.61
N ASP A 619 -4.13 -14.40 -21.88
CA ASP A 619 -3.42 -15.50 -22.54
C ASP A 619 -2.09 -15.03 -23.11
N VAL A 620 -1.00 -15.43 -22.45
CA VAL A 620 0.38 -15.12 -22.84
C VAL A 620 0.85 -15.85 -24.11
N THR A 621 0.16 -16.89 -24.60
CA THR A 621 0.54 -17.56 -25.86
C THR A 621 0.16 -16.77 -27.09
N ARG A 622 -0.90 -15.96 -26.98
CA ARG A 622 -1.50 -15.20 -28.09
C ARG A 622 -1.60 -13.70 -27.79
N SER A 623 -1.16 -13.25 -26.61
CA SER A 623 -1.22 -11.86 -26.13
C SER A 623 -2.62 -11.25 -26.25
N LYS A 624 -3.63 -11.93 -25.70
CA LYS A 624 -5.02 -11.43 -25.73
C LYS A 624 -5.81 -11.86 -24.49
N TRP A 625 -6.89 -11.13 -24.21
CA TRP A 625 -7.89 -11.55 -23.23
C TRP A 625 -8.66 -12.77 -23.74
N VAL A 626 -8.84 -13.76 -22.88
CA VAL A 626 -9.58 -15.00 -23.18
C VAL A 626 -10.58 -15.32 -22.08
N VAL A 627 -11.77 -15.75 -22.48
CA VAL A 627 -12.67 -16.51 -21.61
C VAL A 627 -12.56 -17.96 -22.04
N GLU A 628 -12.13 -18.84 -21.13
CA GLU A 628 -11.94 -20.25 -21.46
C GLU A 628 -13.24 -21.05 -21.36
N SER A 629 -13.35 -22.08 -22.19
CA SER A 629 -14.33 -23.14 -21.98
C SER A 629 -13.93 -23.95 -20.75
N GLY A 630 -14.82 -24.05 -19.78
CA GLY A 630 -14.51 -24.77 -18.55
C GLY A 630 -15.60 -24.70 -17.48
N THR A 631 -15.35 -25.43 -16.40
CA THR A 631 -16.17 -25.35 -15.19
C THR A 631 -15.60 -24.30 -14.25
N TYR A 632 -16.43 -23.32 -13.91
CA TYR A 632 -16.13 -22.29 -12.92
C TYR A 632 -16.95 -22.53 -11.67
N ASP A 633 -16.29 -22.55 -10.52
CA ASP A 633 -16.99 -22.43 -9.25
C ASP A 633 -17.46 -21.00 -9.06
N VAL A 634 -18.72 -20.84 -8.67
CA VAL A 634 -19.32 -19.57 -8.26
C VAL A 634 -19.61 -19.66 -6.78
N LEU A 635 -18.92 -18.84 -6.01
CA LEU A 635 -18.86 -18.91 -4.56
C LEU A 635 -19.45 -17.61 -4.01
N VAL A 636 -20.44 -17.71 -3.12
CA VAL A 636 -21.03 -16.55 -2.45
C VAL A 636 -20.83 -16.67 -0.95
N GLY A 637 -20.27 -15.63 -0.34
CA GLY A 637 -19.85 -15.62 1.04
C GLY A 637 -20.00 -14.27 1.74
N SER A 638 -19.65 -14.27 3.02
CA SER A 638 -19.48 -13.05 3.82
C SER A 638 -18.04 -12.53 3.80
N SER A 639 -17.10 -13.37 3.38
CA SER A 639 -15.67 -13.06 3.16
C SER A 639 -15.06 -14.11 2.23
N SER A 640 -13.77 -13.96 1.90
CA SER A 640 -13.04 -14.91 1.04
C SER A 640 -12.82 -16.29 1.69
N ALA A 641 -13.00 -16.39 3.02
CA ALA A 641 -12.90 -17.65 3.76
C ALA A 641 -14.26 -18.21 4.24
N ASP A 642 -15.27 -17.37 4.43
CA ASP A 642 -16.63 -17.78 4.82
C ASP A 642 -17.57 -17.83 3.61
N ILE A 643 -17.46 -18.93 2.85
CA ILE A 643 -18.32 -19.22 1.70
C ILE A 643 -19.57 -19.96 2.17
N ARG A 644 -20.73 -19.31 2.02
CA ARG A 644 -22.03 -19.79 2.53
C ARG A 644 -22.89 -20.49 1.48
N ALA A 645 -22.67 -20.19 0.20
CA ALA A 645 -23.35 -20.85 -0.91
C ALA A 645 -22.38 -21.04 -2.08
N ARG A 646 -22.56 -22.12 -2.84
CA ARG A 646 -21.75 -22.43 -4.03
C ARG A 646 -22.58 -23.08 -5.11
N THR A 647 -22.18 -22.86 -6.37
CA THR A 647 -22.66 -23.61 -7.53
C THR A 647 -21.55 -23.68 -8.57
N SER A 648 -21.76 -24.44 -9.64
CA SER A 648 -20.85 -24.51 -10.78
C SER A 648 -21.48 -23.85 -12.00
N TRP A 649 -20.66 -23.19 -12.81
CA TRP A 649 -21.04 -22.60 -14.08
C TRP A 649 -20.20 -23.22 -15.21
N GLN A 650 -20.88 -23.92 -16.12
CA GLN A 650 -20.30 -24.30 -17.39
C GLN A 650 -20.24 -23.08 -18.32
N VAL A 651 -19.04 -22.59 -18.61
CA VAL A 651 -18.81 -21.45 -19.48
C VAL A 651 -18.37 -21.96 -20.84
N LYS A 652 -19.00 -21.44 -21.89
CA LYS A 652 -18.59 -21.67 -23.27
C LYS A 652 -17.69 -20.50 -23.69
N GLY A 653 -16.42 -20.79 -23.87
CA GLY A 653 -15.39 -19.86 -24.34
C GLY A 653 -14.52 -20.53 -25.40
N GLU A 654 -13.26 -20.13 -25.49
CA GLU A 654 -12.26 -20.85 -26.31
C GLU A 654 -11.38 -21.76 -25.44
N THR A 655 -10.57 -22.62 -26.04
CA THR A 655 -9.50 -23.33 -25.34
C THR A 655 -8.20 -22.70 -25.76
N ILE A 656 -7.33 -22.37 -24.81
CA ILE A 656 -6.01 -21.85 -25.18
C ILE A 656 -5.22 -22.98 -25.86
N PRO A 657 -4.78 -22.78 -27.12
CA PRO A 657 -4.06 -23.82 -27.85
C PRO A 657 -2.65 -24.01 -27.28
N PRO A 658 -2.01 -25.15 -27.59
CA PRO A 658 -0.59 -25.33 -27.34
C PRO A 658 0.22 -24.22 -27.99
N ARG A 659 1.27 -23.77 -27.30
CA ARG A 659 2.10 -22.65 -27.72
C ARG A 659 2.80 -22.95 -29.03
N ASP A 660 2.66 -22.03 -29.99
CA ASP A 660 3.26 -22.13 -31.32
C ASP A 660 4.52 -21.26 -31.41
N LEU A 661 5.66 -21.86 -31.05
CA LEU A 661 6.96 -21.18 -31.04
C LEU A 661 7.57 -20.98 -32.44
N SER A 662 6.93 -21.47 -33.50
CA SER A 662 7.35 -21.14 -34.89
C SER A 662 7.10 -19.69 -35.25
N LYS A 663 6.18 -19.04 -34.51
CA LYS A 663 5.88 -17.62 -34.61
C LYS A 663 6.76 -16.82 -33.66
N THR A 664 7.03 -15.57 -34.04
CA THR A 664 7.76 -14.63 -33.20
C THR A 664 7.06 -14.49 -31.85
N THR A 665 7.77 -14.87 -30.79
CA THR A 665 7.29 -14.87 -29.42
C THR A 665 8.06 -13.81 -28.62
N ARG A 666 7.34 -12.97 -27.87
CA ARG A 666 7.94 -12.04 -26.90
C ARG A 666 8.53 -12.83 -25.74
N ALA A 667 9.75 -12.51 -25.33
CA ALA A 667 10.40 -13.22 -24.23
C ALA A 667 9.65 -13.04 -22.90
N GLU A 668 9.07 -11.86 -22.67
CA GLU A 668 8.25 -11.53 -21.49
C GLU A 668 6.97 -12.39 -21.33
N ASN A 669 6.54 -13.07 -22.41
CA ASN A 669 5.36 -13.93 -22.42
C ASN A 669 5.65 -15.35 -21.89
N PHE A 670 6.60 -15.49 -20.98
CA PHE A 670 6.94 -16.74 -20.32
C PHE A 670 5.81 -17.22 -19.39
N ASP A 671 5.76 -18.53 -19.16
CA ASP A 671 4.86 -19.17 -18.20
C ASP A 671 5.48 -19.20 -16.80
N ASP A 672 6.82 -19.36 -16.70
CA ASP A 672 7.59 -19.35 -15.45
C ASP A 672 9.05 -18.92 -15.71
N TYR A 673 9.83 -18.66 -14.65
CA TYR A 673 11.21 -18.16 -14.72
C TYR A 673 12.04 -18.53 -13.48
N SER A 674 13.36 -18.40 -13.53
CA SER A 674 14.23 -18.59 -12.37
C SER A 674 14.50 -17.30 -11.59
N ALA A 675 15.07 -17.42 -10.39
CA ALA A 675 15.78 -16.29 -9.80
C ALA A 675 16.86 -15.77 -10.78
N GLY A 676 17.12 -14.47 -10.76
CA GLY A 676 18.07 -13.81 -11.65
C GLY A 676 17.53 -13.46 -13.04
N ILE A 677 16.25 -13.65 -13.31
CA ILE A 677 15.56 -13.05 -14.46
C ILE A 677 14.97 -11.70 -14.02
N SER A 678 15.17 -10.67 -14.84
CA SER A 678 14.54 -9.36 -14.68
C SER A 678 13.78 -8.93 -15.93
N LEU A 679 12.65 -8.26 -15.76
CA LEU A 679 11.97 -7.53 -16.84
C LEU A 679 12.56 -6.13 -16.99
N VAL A 680 12.96 -5.80 -18.22
CA VAL A 680 13.63 -4.52 -18.56
C VAL A 680 12.99 -3.89 -19.77
N ASP A 681 13.32 -2.63 -20.03
CA ASP A 681 12.84 -1.91 -21.19
C ASP A 681 13.53 -2.43 -22.46
N GLU A 682 12.75 -2.65 -23.52
CA GLU A 682 13.33 -3.03 -24.81
C GLU A 682 13.96 -1.83 -25.52
N SER A 683 13.30 -0.67 -25.41
CA SER A 683 13.80 0.62 -25.89
C SER A 683 13.30 1.71 -24.96
N LYS A 684 13.88 2.91 -25.09
CA LYS A 684 13.38 4.07 -24.32
C LYS A 684 11.93 4.45 -24.64
N ALA A 685 11.46 4.16 -25.85
CA ALA A 685 10.13 4.53 -26.30
C ALA A 685 9.06 3.48 -25.98
N SER A 686 9.36 2.19 -26.16
CA SER A 686 8.36 1.12 -25.97
C SER A 686 8.98 -0.28 -25.87
N GLY A 687 8.12 -1.24 -25.49
CA GLY A 687 8.43 -2.67 -25.40
C GLY A 687 9.14 -3.08 -24.11
N THR A 688 9.02 -4.35 -23.76
CA THR A 688 9.71 -4.97 -22.62
C THR A 688 10.56 -6.14 -23.12
N ALA A 689 11.71 -6.36 -22.49
CA ALA A 689 12.63 -7.45 -22.76
C ALA A 689 12.94 -8.17 -21.44
N VAL A 690 13.58 -9.33 -21.56
CA VAL A 690 14.04 -10.09 -20.41
C VAL A 690 15.55 -9.95 -20.29
N SER A 691 16.08 -9.66 -19.09
CA SER A 691 17.51 -9.64 -18.80
C SER A 691 17.87 -10.75 -17.81
N ALA A 692 19.05 -11.36 -17.99
CA ALA A 692 19.61 -12.30 -17.03
C ALA A 692 20.67 -11.63 -16.14
N ALA A 693 20.49 -11.66 -14.83
CA ALA A 693 21.42 -11.14 -13.83
C ALA A 693 22.53 -12.15 -13.46
N SER A 694 22.36 -13.42 -13.82
CA SER A 694 23.26 -14.54 -13.53
C SER A 694 23.26 -15.57 -14.65
N ASP A 695 24.40 -16.24 -14.85
CA ASP A 695 24.48 -17.35 -15.79
C ASP A 695 23.57 -18.50 -15.37
N GLY A 696 22.89 -19.10 -16.35
CA GLY A 696 21.96 -20.19 -16.11
C GLY A 696 20.56 -19.73 -15.70
N ALA A 697 20.30 -18.41 -15.62
CA ALA A 697 18.96 -17.90 -15.44
C ALA A 697 18.07 -18.33 -16.62
N TRP A 698 16.81 -18.71 -16.36
CA TRP A 698 15.99 -19.36 -17.36
C TRP A 698 14.56 -18.86 -17.41
N LEU A 699 13.98 -18.98 -18.62
CA LEU A 699 12.56 -18.77 -18.92
C LEU A 699 11.92 -20.09 -19.32
N LYS A 700 10.69 -20.33 -18.85
CA LYS A 700 9.87 -21.48 -19.21
C LYS A 700 8.74 -21.08 -20.14
N PHE A 701 8.58 -21.83 -21.22
CA PHE A 701 7.45 -21.79 -22.15
C PHE A 701 6.77 -23.16 -22.14
N ALA A 702 5.59 -23.23 -21.56
CA ALA A 702 4.89 -24.48 -21.29
C ALA A 702 3.97 -24.93 -22.45
N ASP A 703 3.67 -26.23 -22.50
CA ASP A 703 2.72 -26.86 -23.44
C ASP A 703 2.96 -26.42 -24.90
N THR A 704 4.20 -26.54 -25.37
CA THR A 704 4.59 -26.12 -26.71
C THR A 704 4.29 -27.22 -27.73
N ARG A 705 3.95 -26.81 -28.97
CA ARG A 705 3.85 -27.73 -30.11
C ARG A 705 5.21 -28.40 -30.37
N PRO A 706 5.24 -29.59 -30.99
CA PRO A 706 6.48 -30.26 -31.28
C PRO A 706 7.46 -29.36 -32.04
N VAL A 707 8.68 -29.24 -31.52
CA VAL A 707 9.82 -28.61 -32.20
C VAL A 707 10.30 -29.55 -33.32
N PRO A 708 10.40 -29.09 -34.57
CA PRO A 708 10.92 -29.89 -35.69
C PRO A 708 12.37 -30.35 -35.44
N GLY A 709 12.70 -31.58 -35.86
CA GLY A 709 14.01 -32.19 -35.59
C GLY A 709 15.23 -31.63 -36.34
N ALA A 710 14.99 -30.76 -37.32
CA ALA A 710 16.02 -30.07 -38.11
C ALA A 710 15.63 -28.60 -38.31
N GLY A 711 15.37 -27.93 -37.19
CA GLY A 711 14.91 -26.54 -37.16
C GLY A 711 16.01 -25.51 -36.91
N GLU A 712 15.64 -24.23 -36.89
CA GLU A 712 16.48 -23.10 -36.53
C GLU A 712 15.84 -22.32 -35.37
N PHE A 713 16.64 -22.06 -34.34
CA PHE A 713 16.34 -21.05 -33.34
C PHE A 713 16.84 -19.69 -33.83
N GLY A 714 15.99 -18.68 -33.70
CA GLY A 714 16.37 -17.28 -33.91
C GLY A 714 15.94 -16.44 -32.71
N ALA A 715 16.81 -15.54 -32.25
CA ALA A 715 16.50 -14.65 -31.14
C ALA A 715 17.03 -13.25 -31.39
N ARG A 716 16.23 -12.25 -31.00
CA ARG A 716 16.60 -10.84 -31.00
C ARG A 716 17.15 -10.47 -29.62
N VAL A 717 18.46 -10.24 -29.56
CA VAL A 717 19.23 -10.05 -28.32
C VAL A 717 20.04 -8.76 -28.34
N ALA A 718 20.29 -8.20 -27.17
CA ALA A 718 21.20 -7.09 -26.92
C ALA A 718 21.96 -7.33 -25.61
N GLY A 719 22.98 -6.51 -25.33
CA GLY A 719 23.76 -6.56 -24.10
C GLY A 719 25.24 -6.36 -24.39
N THR A 720 25.98 -5.72 -23.50
CA THR A 720 27.38 -5.34 -23.76
C THR A 720 28.38 -6.48 -23.56
N SER A 721 27.91 -7.62 -23.06
CA SER A 721 28.74 -8.81 -22.81
C SER A 721 28.39 -9.92 -23.79
N SER A 722 29.39 -10.68 -24.20
CA SER A 722 29.17 -11.91 -24.94
C SER A 722 28.52 -12.98 -24.05
N GLY A 723 27.80 -13.91 -24.65
CA GLY A 723 27.09 -14.94 -23.92
C GLY A 723 26.36 -15.91 -24.84
N THR A 724 25.46 -16.70 -24.25
CA THR A 724 24.69 -17.70 -24.98
C THR A 724 23.21 -17.67 -24.60
N VAL A 725 22.39 -18.08 -25.57
CA VAL A 725 21.00 -18.48 -25.34
C VAL A 725 20.89 -19.95 -25.69
N GLU A 726 20.70 -20.79 -24.68
CA GLU A 726 20.48 -22.23 -24.86
C GLU A 726 18.98 -22.52 -24.95
N VAL A 727 18.61 -23.37 -25.92
CA VAL A 727 17.26 -23.93 -26.03
C VAL A 727 17.28 -25.33 -25.45
N ARG A 728 16.51 -25.55 -24.39
CA ARG A 728 16.42 -26.83 -23.68
C ARG A 728 15.00 -27.33 -23.60
N LEU A 729 14.84 -28.65 -23.55
CA LEU A 729 13.54 -29.32 -23.50
C LEU A 729 13.32 -30.03 -22.15
N GLY A 730 12.09 -29.92 -21.64
CA GLY A 730 11.61 -30.63 -20.45
C GLY A 730 12.02 -30.00 -19.11
N SER A 731 13.25 -29.49 -18.99
CA SER A 731 13.71 -28.74 -17.82
C SER A 731 14.87 -27.78 -18.16
N PRO A 732 15.25 -26.85 -17.26
CA PRO A 732 16.42 -25.98 -17.46
C PRO A 732 17.75 -26.73 -17.59
N THR A 733 17.83 -27.97 -17.13
CA THR A 733 19.00 -28.87 -17.27
C THR A 733 18.72 -30.04 -18.21
N GLY A 734 17.59 -29.99 -18.92
CA GLY A 734 17.11 -31.06 -19.78
C GLY A 734 17.88 -31.13 -21.10
N THR A 735 17.24 -31.74 -22.10
CA THR A 735 17.88 -31.99 -23.39
C THR A 735 18.22 -30.67 -24.07
N LEU A 736 19.51 -30.39 -24.23
CA LEU A 736 20.01 -29.26 -25.01
C LEU A 736 19.78 -29.55 -26.49
N VAL A 737 19.03 -28.69 -27.16
CA VAL A 737 18.72 -28.84 -28.58
C VAL A 737 19.42 -27.82 -29.46
N GLY A 738 19.83 -26.67 -28.91
CA GLY A 738 20.67 -25.71 -29.62
C GLY A 738 21.22 -24.63 -28.69
N THR A 739 22.32 -24.01 -29.11
CA THR A 739 22.98 -22.91 -28.40
C THR A 739 23.28 -21.80 -29.40
N ALA A 740 22.68 -20.62 -29.20
CA ALA A 740 23.01 -19.43 -29.97
C ALA A 740 24.07 -18.62 -29.23
N HIS A 741 25.13 -18.24 -29.94
CA HIS A 741 26.20 -17.42 -29.39
C HIS A 741 25.97 -15.95 -29.71
N PHE A 742 26.10 -15.10 -28.70
CA PHE A 742 25.97 -13.66 -28.79
C PHE A 742 27.33 -13.01 -28.48
N ALA A 743 27.80 -12.12 -29.34
CA ALA A 743 29.10 -11.47 -29.20
C ALA A 743 29.09 -10.23 -28.29
N GLY A 744 27.90 -9.73 -27.92
CA GLY A 744 27.74 -8.39 -27.34
C GLY A 744 27.36 -7.34 -28.38
N THR A 745 26.73 -6.25 -27.94
CA THR A 745 26.36 -5.06 -28.72
C THR A 745 26.89 -3.80 -28.03
N SER A 746 26.96 -2.67 -28.76
CA SER A 746 27.46 -1.39 -28.23
C SER A 746 26.61 -0.82 -27.09
N SER A 747 25.32 -1.13 -27.08
CA SER A 747 24.36 -0.64 -26.11
C SER A 747 23.34 -1.74 -25.75
N PRO A 748 22.73 -1.67 -24.55
CA PRO A 748 21.59 -2.52 -24.19
C PRO A 748 20.35 -2.33 -25.08
N TYR A 749 20.32 -1.30 -25.94
CA TYR A 749 19.23 -1.02 -26.89
C TYR A 749 19.56 -1.42 -28.34
N ASP A 750 20.80 -1.81 -28.63
CA ASP A 750 21.24 -2.16 -29.98
C ASP A 750 20.99 -3.64 -30.26
N TYR A 751 19.75 -4.01 -30.53
CA TYR A 751 19.40 -5.41 -30.73
C TYR A 751 19.90 -5.96 -32.07
N THR A 752 20.51 -7.14 -32.01
CA THR A 752 20.90 -7.96 -33.17
C THR A 752 20.16 -9.29 -33.15
N THR A 753 20.24 -10.06 -34.25
CA THR A 753 19.68 -11.41 -34.33
C THR A 753 20.80 -12.44 -34.22
N VAL A 754 20.61 -13.42 -33.34
CA VAL A 754 21.46 -14.62 -33.23
C VAL A 754 20.67 -15.84 -33.62
N THR A 755 21.34 -16.84 -34.19
CA THR A 755 20.70 -18.10 -34.58
C THR A 755 21.47 -19.33 -34.10
N ALA A 756 20.77 -20.45 -34.02
CA ALA A 756 21.35 -21.76 -33.74
C ALA A 756 20.60 -22.86 -34.47
N LYS A 757 21.32 -23.85 -35.00
CA LYS A 757 20.68 -25.07 -35.51
C LYS A 757 20.14 -25.88 -34.35
N LEU A 758 18.92 -26.39 -34.50
CA LEU A 758 18.28 -27.26 -33.54
C LEU A 758 18.52 -28.73 -33.89
N SER A 759 18.82 -29.51 -32.88
CA SER A 759 19.03 -30.96 -32.96
C SER A 759 18.08 -31.67 -32.02
N GLY A 760 17.48 -32.78 -32.47
CA GLY A 760 16.54 -33.57 -31.68
C GLY A 760 15.08 -33.12 -31.83
N ALA A 761 14.29 -33.91 -32.56
CA ALA A 761 12.85 -33.71 -32.65
C ALA A 761 12.17 -34.08 -31.34
N THR A 762 11.18 -33.29 -30.94
CA THR A 762 10.25 -33.70 -29.88
C THR A 762 9.20 -34.63 -30.46
N LYS A 763 8.94 -35.75 -29.78
CA LYS A 763 7.80 -36.62 -30.08
C LYS A 763 6.62 -36.17 -29.21
N GLY A 764 5.90 -35.14 -29.65
CA GLY A 764 4.72 -34.61 -28.94
C GLY A 764 4.99 -33.28 -28.24
N ARG A 765 4.04 -32.86 -27.39
CA ARG A 765 4.12 -31.58 -26.67
C ARG A 765 5.17 -31.64 -25.58
N THR A 766 5.85 -30.52 -25.34
CA THR A 766 6.88 -30.40 -24.30
C THR A 766 6.94 -28.97 -23.77
N ASP A 767 7.58 -28.81 -22.61
CA ASP A 767 8.03 -27.49 -22.15
C ASP A 767 9.37 -27.16 -22.79
N VAL A 768 9.52 -25.90 -23.21
CA VAL A 768 10.76 -25.33 -23.76
C VAL A 768 11.31 -24.34 -22.74
N TYR A 769 12.62 -24.43 -22.52
CA TYR A 769 13.37 -23.53 -21.66
C TYR A 769 14.37 -22.74 -22.48
N LEU A 770 14.45 -21.44 -22.24
CA LEU A 770 15.56 -20.61 -22.69
C LEU A 770 16.47 -20.35 -21.49
N VAL A 771 17.72 -20.82 -21.55
CA VAL A 771 18.72 -20.59 -20.50
C VAL A 771 19.71 -19.55 -21.00
N LEU A 772 19.91 -18.51 -20.19
CA LEU A 772 20.59 -17.28 -20.59
C LEU A 772 21.91 -17.13 -19.84
N SER A 773 22.92 -16.65 -20.55
CA SER A 773 24.11 -16.06 -19.91
C SER A 773 23.79 -14.70 -19.31
N LYS A 774 24.51 -14.34 -18.26
CA LYS A 774 24.41 -13.04 -17.59
C LYS A 774 24.61 -11.88 -18.58
N GLY A 775 23.80 -10.84 -18.46
CA GLY A 775 23.89 -9.61 -19.23
C GLY A 775 23.20 -9.63 -20.59
N ILE A 776 22.67 -10.79 -21.03
CA ILE A 776 21.82 -10.86 -22.22
C ILE A 776 20.47 -10.22 -21.93
N ARG A 777 20.05 -9.30 -22.81
CA ARG A 777 18.68 -8.81 -22.98
C ARG A 777 18.04 -9.53 -24.16
N LEU A 778 16.97 -10.28 -23.93
CA LEU A 778 16.21 -11.02 -24.93
C LEU A 778 14.85 -10.35 -25.16
N SER A 779 14.59 -9.88 -26.38
CA SER A 779 13.32 -9.24 -26.77
C SER A 779 12.32 -10.27 -27.31
N THR A 780 12.73 -11.01 -28.35
CA THR A 780 11.87 -11.96 -29.07
C THR A 780 12.66 -13.17 -29.52
N PHE A 781 11.95 -14.28 -29.79
CA PHE A 781 12.55 -15.47 -30.38
C PHE A 781 11.56 -16.29 -31.23
N THR A 782 12.09 -17.24 -32.00
CA THR A 782 11.37 -18.24 -32.81
C THR A 782 12.09 -19.58 -32.81
N LEU A 783 11.34 -20.67 -32.94
CA LEU A 783 11.82 -22.04 -33.22
C LEU A 783 11.15 -22.53 -34.52
N ARG A 784 11.86 -22.47 -35.64
CA ARG A 784 11.33 -22.79 -36.98
C ARG A 784 11.76 -24.15 -37.48
#